data_AF-A0A1V5GSV0-F1
#
_entry.id   AF-A0A1V5GSV0-F1
#
_cell.length_a   1.000
_cell.length_b   1.000
_cell.length_c   1.000
_cell.angle_alpha   90.00
_cell.angle_beta   90.00
_cell.angle_gamma   90.00
#
_symmetry.space_group_name_H-M   'P 1'
#
loop_
_entity.id
_entity.type
_entity.pdbx_description
1 polymer ?
#
loop_
_entity_poly.entity_id
_entity_poly.type
_entity_poly.pdbx_seq_one_letter_code
_entity_poly.pdbx_strand_id
1 'polypeptide(L)'
;MLSRTRNLSHRLVSVIAALAVIMTVLLVFPTFQAHAAGTDLYVGYSGKSNNFSTVQDAVNKAASINPSNESQRVTIHIAPGTYRQQVVVQTPYISFVNDEPSKGDVVLTWYYGIGYKYYSANAKGYYDASLANSKSGKNVANYRWGATVQLWPKATYFKAENIVFENSFNRYMTKEEVADGVECTNETLTVQRNSGVDVQSKAYTERAAALSVDTGYAEFLNCKMLSSQDTLYTGGSPQYYKNCLIEGQTDYIFGGSNAVFDQCELRWKGYSSGSTGGYITAARAQGDPYTGYLFSNCKVTANPQLTVKTGYLGRPWAQTAKVLFVNTTLQDGNMIAAEGWYSMSGVQPETVDGFKENGTKLANGSKVDLSKRKGHTVSDSDAANINLKNYMNNWTPSFMNATSSQQGSEPQQPSNPSVSGAVKTCGGWYEEAFAEWDSSKIGSNVKVSYAPAGSSSFTEVDSALIRGSRVDIPGLKGNTEYTLNIAGSSGSAQCTVKTMAFDRSGYAHWNYNSGVGAYNNDGTLKSGVTIIYVTNSNKDSIEYGGKTGLYNIFYSAKPKNVVFRLIGNIDVPSGAKANDGNQNDGSNMLYLQNAENVTIEGIGYDTALNKWGFEMKRCTSCEVRNLWLGQYPDDGISMTGSSDSKSTRMWVHNNTIEKGYNAYAGNGTVDADKADGDGSADIKWSEYVTISYNEFKDGHKTSLVGGGPSQFQDWITYHHNWFNNTESRNPRARNAHIHSYNNYFYNNLQYGIGASYNSKIFSENNYYEKVNLPLDAVNMGSDAYSGTIKSFGDKFDGCTMGSGLAYQIVSSKSDKANIGNLKSGGDGYDNFDTDSSKMYGSYNLQSADAAKAEVKAYAGRMQNKSYNSGTVSDGGSQLEPVGEKQEIKSDLIASLDVKDTTYGSAWSLDKNTANGSKAFGDRDFTITALPGGLAGAEHIITACDSKKTDADLAVLTAAKDITVYVAMDQRNVTLPAWLGSFTKTGDILGITDAEGEKPFDVYAIDLAAGQSLTLGTNGMMGNVMGYTAFVKEKEIVTTTTTTTTTTTTTAATTTTVATTEPDPYIPVLTPTLAGDTNCDGKVDISDAVLIMQALSNPSKFGESGTDSSHITAIGKLNADVEGDGNGVTNMDALEIQKYMLELVDKLANVVK
;
A
#
# COMPACT_ATOMS: atom_id res chain seq x y z
N MET A 1 -15.36 -30.19 -90.87
CA MET A 1 -16.14 -29.19 -90.12
C MET A 1 -16.35 -29.72 -88.70
N LEU A 2 -15.46 -29.57 -87.72
CA LEU A 2 -14.50 -28.51 -87.46
C LEU A 2 -15.13 -27.12 -87.53
N SER A 3 -14.91 -26.36 -86.46
CA SER A 3 -14.98 -24.91 -86.41
C SER A 3 -16.35 -24.28 -86.11
N ARG A 4 -16.89 -24.52 -84.90
CA ARG A 4 -16.99 -23.47 -83.85
C ARG A 4 -17.87 -23.91 -82.68
N THR A 5 -17.31 -24.85 -81.93
CA THR A 5 -17.46 -25.01 -80.47
C THR A 5 -16.86 -23.82 -79.67
N ARG A 6 -16.79 -22.60 -80.22
CA ARG A 6 -16.10 -21.44 -79.61
C ARG A 6 -16.78 -20.16 -80.10
N ASN A 7 -17.72 -19.56 -79.35
CA ASN A 7 -17.86 -18.09 -79.16
C ASN A 7 -19.22 -17.52 -78.70
N LEU A 8 -20.35 -18.26 -78.67
CA LEU A 8 -21.58 -17.70 -78.08
C LEU A 8 -21.82 -18.10 -76.62
N SER A 9 -21.33 -19.27 -76.20
CA SER A 9 -21.19 -19.64 -74.78
C SER A 9 -20.20 -18.75 -74.00
N HIS A 10 -19.38 -17.95 -74.71
CA HIS A 10 -18.41 -17.02 -74.15
C HIS A 10 -18.90 -15.56 -74.04
N ARG A 11 -20.17 -15.24 -74.36
CA ARG A 11 -20.68 -13.87 -74.20
C ARG A 11 -21.87 -13.73 -73.26
N LEU A 12 -22.60 -14.82 -72.98
CA LEU A 12 -23.62 -14.82 -71.91
C LEU A 12 -23.03 -15.25 -70.55
N VAL A 13 -22.02 -16.13 -70.54
CA VAL A 13 -21.29 -16.52 -69.32
C VAL A 13 -20.36 -15.41 -68.84
N SER A 14 -19.92 -14.49 -69.71
CA SER A 14 -19.07 -13.35 -69.31
C SER A 14 -19.86 -12.20 -68.68
N VAL A 15 -21.15 -12.04 -68.98
CA VAL A 15 -22.00 -11.02 -68.34
C VAL A 15 -22.61 -11.55 -67.03
N ILE A 16 -22.87 -12.86 -66.94
CA ILE A 16 -23.30 -13.51 -65.68
C ILE A 16 -22.11 -13.73 -64.74
N ALA A 17 -20.89 -13.96 -65.23
CA ALA A 17 -19.68 -13.97 -64.40
C ALA A 17 -19.28 -12.55 -63.93
N ALA A 18 -19.50 -11.51 -64.73
CA ALA A 18 -19.26 -10.13 -64.29
C ALA A 18 -20.30 -9.65 -63.25
N LEU A 19 -21.57 -10.07 -63.38
CA LEU A 19 -22.61 -9.77 -62.37
C LEU A 19 -22.54 -10.69 -61.14
N ALA A 20 -22.07 -11.94 -61.26
CA ALA A 20 -21.81 -12.79 -60.09
C ALA A 20 -20.57 -12.33 -59.31
N VAL A 21 -19.56 -11.75 -59.96
CA VAL A 21 -18.39 -11.12 -59.31
C VAL A 21 -18.72 -9.75 -58.71
N ILE A 22 -19.77 -9.07 -59.18
CA ILE A 22 -20.24 -7.79 -58.60
C ILE A 22 -21.36 -8.01 -57.54
N MET A 23 -22.03 -9.17 -57.52
CA MET A 23 -23.04 -9.52 -56.50
C MET A 23 -22.54 -10.50 -55.41
N THR A 24 -21.35 -11.10 -55.56
CA THR A 24 -20.62 -11.75 -54.43
C THR A 24 -19.80 -10.76 -53.59
N VAL A 25 -19.84 -9.47 -53.92
CA VAL A 25 -19.25 -8.38 -53.12
C VAL A 25 -20.26 -7.77 -52.13
N LEU A 26 -21.50 -8.27 -52.04
CA LEU A 26 -22.53 -7.68 -51.17
C LEU A 26 -23.43 -8.64 -50.39
N LEU A 27 -23.13 -9.95 -50.36
CA LEU A 27 -23.77 -10.91 -49.44
C LEU A 27 -22.81 -12.06 -49.05
N VAL A 28 -21.65 -11.72 -48.50
CA VAL A 28 -21.20 -12.41 -47.29
C VAL A 28 -21.35 -11.36 -46.23
N PHE A 29 -22.49 -11.37 -45.52
CA PHE A 29 -22.41 -10.93 -44.15
C PHE A 29 -21.37 -11.87 -43.52
N PRO A 30 -20.17 -11.43 -43.11
CA PRO A 30 -19.75 -11.96 -41.84
C PRO A 30 -20.92 -11.56 -40.94
N THR A 31 -21.63 -12.54 -40.40
CA THR A 31 -22.11 -12.32 -39.05
C THR A 31 -20.91 -11.72 -38.34
N PHE A 32 -20.94 -10.42 -38.06
CA PHE A 32 -20.07 -9.85 -37.06
C PHE A 32 -20.50 -10.57 -35.79
N GLN A 33 -19.94 -11.76 -35.59
CA GLN A 33 -19.77 -12.28 -34.26
C GLN A 33 -18.95 -11.18 -33.61
N ALA A 34 -19.60 -10.46 -32.70
CA ALA A 34 -18.92 -9.64 -31.74
C ALA A 34 -17.74 -10.47 -31.25
N HIS A 35 -16.52 -10.08 -31.64
CA HIS A 35 -15.34 -10.76 -31.18
C HIS A 35 -15.29 -10.45 -29.69
N ALA A 36 -15.64 -11.44 -28.88
CA ALA A 36 -15.55 -11.35 -27.44
C ALA A 36 -14.10 -10.99 -27.09
N ALA A 37 -13.93 -9.92 -26.31
CA ALA A 37 -12.66 -9.63 -25.66
C ALA A 37 -12.22 -10.89 -24.89
N GLY A 38 -10.99 -11.38 -25.09
CA GLY A 38 -10.38 -12.53 -24.41
C GLY A 38 -11.26 -13.80 -24.32
N THR A 39 -11.01 -14.82 -25.14
CA THR A 39 -11.78 -16.07 -25.05
C THR A 39 -11.14 -17.08 -24.09
N ASP A 40 -11.87 -17.49 -23.07
CA ASP A 40 -11.47 -18.59 -22.18
C ASP A 40 -12.02 -19.94 -22.68
N LEU A 41 -11.11 -20.90 -22.83
CA LEU A 41 -11.41 -22.31 -23.05
C LEU A 41 -10.95 -23.10 -21.82
N TYR A 42 -11.64 -24.20 -21.53
CA TYR A 42 -11.35 -25.02 -20.35
C TYR A 42 -11.01 -26.44 -20.77
N VAL A 43 -10.13 -27.10 -20.00
CA VAL A 43 -9.83 -28.53 -20.16
C VAL A 43 -9.89 -29.18 -18.79
N GLY A 44 -10.69 -30.23 -18.66
CA GLY A 44 -10.83 -30.99 -17.41
C GLY A 44 -11.74 -30.36 -16.33
N TYR A 45 -12.41 -29.24 -16.61
CA TYR A 45 -13.29 -28.57 -15.65
C TYR A 45 -14.76 -29.03 -15.77
N SER A 46 -15.28 -29.72 -14.75
CA SER A 46 -16.70 -30.12 -14.72
C SER A 46 -17.63 -28.90 -14.68
N GLY A 47 -18.61 -28.84 -15.57
CA GLY A 47 -19.68 -27.82 -15.53
C GLY A 47 -19.32 -26.47 -16.14
N LYS A 48 -18.10 -26.29 -16.66
CA LYS A 48 -17.72 -25.08 -17.41
C LYS A 48 -18.20 -25.19 -18.87
N SER A 49 -18.77 -24.10 -19.40
CA SER A 49 -18.98 -23.94 -20.85
C SER A 49 -17.63 -23.88 -21.57
N ASN A 50 -17.56 -24.32 -22.84
CA ASN A 50 -16.32 -24.43 -23.60
C ASN A 50 -15.25 -25.32 -22.94
N ASN A 51 -15.68 -26.36 -22.22
CA ASN A 51 -14.80 -27.36 -21.64
C ASN A 51 -14.53 -28.51 -22.63
N PHE A 52 -13.27 -28.89 -22.80
CA PHE A 52 -12.80 -29.94 -23.69
C PHE A 52 -12.23 -31.11 -22.90
N SER A 53 -12.30 -32.31 -23.49
CA SER A 53 -11.70 -33.53 -22.94
C SER A 53 -10.19 -33.58 -23.12
N THR A 54 -9.65 -32.88 -24.12
CA THR A 54 -8.22 -32.88 -24.44
C THR A 54 -7.71 -31.47 -24.67
N VAL A 55 -6.40 -31.29 -24.53
CA VAL A 55 -5.75 -29.99 -24.73
C VAL A 55 -5.66 -29.70 -26.23
N GLN A 56 -5.43 -30.73 -27.05
CA GLN A 56 -5.41 -30.56 -28.51
C GLN A 56 -6.77 -30.12 -29.05
N ASP A 57 -7.89 -30.61 -28.51
CA ASP A 57 -9.23 -30.16 -28.93
C ASP A 57 -9.47 -28.68 -28.58
N ALA A 58 -9.03 -28.24 -27.40
CA ALA A 58 -9.09 -26.83 -27.03
C ALA A 58 -8.20 -25.97 -27.93
N VAL A 59 -7.00 -26.45 -28.29
CA VAL A 59 -6.11 -25.78 -29.26
C VAL A 59 -6.75 -25.70 -30.66
N ASN A 60 -7.40 -26.77 -31.12
CA ASN A 60 -8.13 -26.79 -32.39
C ASN A 60 -9.29 -25.79 -32.37
N LYS A 61 -10.00 -25.68 -31.23
CA LYS A 61 -11.03 -24.65 -31.05
C LYS A 61 -10.43 -23.25 -31.08
N ALA A 62 -9.31 -23.03 -30.39
CA ALA A 62 -8.61 -21.75 -30.40
C ALA A 62 -8.18 -21.33 -31.81
N ALA A 63 -7.74 -22.29 -32.64
CA ALA A 63 -7.42 -22.04 -34.03
C ALA A 63 -8.65 -21.54 -34.85
N SER A 64 -9.85 -22.02 -34.54
CA SER A 64 -11.09 -21.52 -35.18
C SER A 64 -11.47 -20.10 -34.78
N ILE A 65 -10.99 -19.62 -33.62
CA ILE A 65 -11.19 -18.24 -33.15
C ILE A 65 -10.25 -17.28 -33.90
N ASN A 66 -9.14 -17.79 -34.44
CA ASN A 66 -8.15 -17.05 -35.23
C ASN A 66 -7.67 -15.74 -34.55
N PRO A 67 -7.16 -15.82 -33.30
CA PRO A 67 -6.67 -14.65 -32.59
C PRO A 67 -5.48 -14.02 -33.32
N SER A 68 -5.45 -12.69 -33.40
CA SER A 68 -4.43 -11.95 -34.15
C SER A 68 -3.66 -10.90 -33.34
N ASN A 69 -4.08 -10.64 -32.10
CA ASN A 69 -3.47 -9.68 -31.19
C ASN A 69 -3.76 -10.04 -29.72
N GLU A 70 -3.12 -9.34 -28.77
CA GLU A 70 -3.28 -9.57 -27.33
C GLU A 70 -4.73 -9.45 -26.84
N SER A 71 -5.54 -8.52 -27.37
CA SER A 71 -6.95 -8.38 -26.95
C SER A 71 -7.83 -9.55 -27.37
N GLN A 72 -7.38 -10.30 -28.40
CA GLN A 72 -8.02 -11.51 -28.91
C GLN A 72 -7.40 -12.79 -28.36
N ARG A 73 -6.41 -12.70 -27.45
CA ARG A 73 -5.74 -13.86 -26.87
C ARG A 73 -6.75 -14.90 -26.38
N VAL A 74 -6.47 -16.17 -26.70
CA VAL A 74 -7.25 -17.30 -26.21
C VAL A 74 -6.49 -17.94 -25.05
N THR A 75 -7.10 -17.93 -23.88
CA THR A 75 -6.56 -18.57 -22.68
C THR A 75 -7.20 -19.94 -22.52
N ILE A 76 -6.37 -20.97 -22.48
CA ILE A 76 -6.77 -22.35 -22.23
C ILE A 76 -6.41 -22.68 -20.78
N HIS A 77 -7.42 -22.69 -19.92
CA HIS A 77 -7.33 -23.09 -18.52
C HIS A 77 -7.36 -24.61 -18.44
N ILE A 78 -6.34 -25.20 -17.82
CA ILE A 78 -6.19 -26.65 -17.75
C ILE A 78 -6.23 -27.06 -16.29
N ALA A 79 -7.21 -27.88 -15.92
CA ALA A 79 -7.35 -28.36 -14.55
C ALA A 79 -6.19 -29.31 -14.19
N PRO A 80 -5.71 -29.33 -12.93
CA PRO A 80 -4.69 -30.27 -12.47
C PRO A 80 -4.97 -31.73 -12.86
N GLY A 81 -3.96 -32.42 -13.38
CA GLY A 81 -4.10 -33.76 -13.93
C GLY A 81 -2.98 -34.13 -14.91
N THR A 82 -2.93 -35.42 -15.29
CA THR A 82 -1.98 -35.92 -16.29
C THR A 82 -2.68 -36.12 -17.63
N TYR A 83 -2.20 -35.41 -18.64
CA TYR A 83 -2.74 -35.41 -19.99
C TYR A 83 -1.78 -36.12 -20.96
N ARG A 84 -2.14 -37.36 -21.32
CA ARG A 84 -1.37 -38.27 -22.18
C ARG A 84 -1.63 -37.98 -23.66
N GLN A 85 -1.00 -36.95 -24.21
CA GLN A 85 -1.20 -36.56 -25.60
C GLN A 85 0.00 -35.78 -26.15
N GLN A 86 0.22 -35.88 -27.46
CA GLN A 86 1.05 -34.91 -28.18
C GLN A 86 0.21 -33.67 -28.51
N VAL A 87 0.73 -32.47 -28.21
CA VAL A 87 0.05 -31.19 -28.46
C VAL A 87 0.82 -30.36 -29.48
N VAL A 88 0.13 -29.87 -30.50
CA VAL A 88 0.67 -29.03 -31.57
C VAL A 88 -0.08 -27.71 -31.62
N VAL A 89 0.63 -26.62 -31.35
CA VAL A 89 0.10 -25.25 -31.39
C VAL A 89 0.66 -24.54 -32.61
N GLN A 90 -0.23 -24.05 -33.47
CA GLN A 90 0.12 -23.32 -34.71
C GLN A 90 -0.50 -21.92 -34.76
N THR A 91 -1.28 -21.56 -33.74
CA THR A 91 -2.06 -20.33 -33.67
C THR A 91 -1.34 -19.35 -32.74
N PRO A 92 -1.21 -18.06 -33.12
CA PRO A 92 -0.57 -17.07 -32.25
C PRO A 92 -1.48 -16.69 -31.07
N TYR A 93 -0.94 -15.97 -30.08
CA TYR A 93 -1.70 -15.46 -28.93
C TYR A 93 -2.50 -16.52 -28.18
N ILE A 94 -1.90 -17.69 -27.96
CA ILE A 94 -2.44 -18.76 -27.12
C ILE A 94 -1.76 -18.74 -25.76
N SER A 95 -2.54 -18.91 -24.70
CA SER A 95 -2.05 -19.06 -23.33
C SER A 95 -2.47 -20.39 -22.74
N PHE A 96 -1.55 -21.12 -22.10
CA PHE A 96 -1.87 -22.28 -21.25
C PHE A 96 -1.71 -21.87 -19.79
N VAL A 97 -2.75 -22.06 -18.97
CA VAL A 97 -2.73 -21.66 -17.57
C VAL A 97 -3.27 -22.79 -16.70
N ASN A 98 -2.54 -23.13 -15.65
CA ASN A 98 -3.10 -23.80 -14.48
C ASN A 98 -3.43 -22.72 -13.44
N ASP A 99 -4.73 -22.41 -13.33
CA ASP A 99 -5.31 -21.42 -12.41
C ASP A 99 -5.59 -22.01 -11.01
N GLU A 100 -5.39 -23.32 -10.82
CA GLU A 100 -5.53 -24.01 -9.54
C GLU A 100 -4.24 -24.77 -9.11
N PRO A 101 -3.05 -24.13 -9.14
CA PRO A 101 -1.78 -24.82 -8.86
C PRO A 101 -1.70 -25.39 -7.44
N SER A 102 -2.51 -24.90 -6.50
CA SER A 102 -2.65 -25.46 -5.16
C SER A 102 -3.34 -26.82 -5.12
N LYS A 103 -4.09 -27.19 -6.16
CA LYS A 103 -4.78 -28.48 -6.28
C LYS A 103 -3.98 -29.55 -7.04
N GLY A 104 -2.83 -29.17 -7.61
CA GLY A 104 -1.89 -30.10 -8.24
C GLY A 104 -1.29 -29.57 -9.55
N ASP A 105 -0.36 -30.36 -10.10
CA ASP A 105 0.29 -30.05 -11.37
C ASP A 105 -0.61 -30.39 -12.58
N VAL A 106 -0.54 -29.56 -13.63
CA VAL A 106 -0.96 -29.92 -14.98
C VAL A 106 0.23 -30.54 -15.71
N VAL A 107 0.17 -31.84 -16.00
CA VAL A 107 1.26 -32.58 -16.65
C VAL A 107 0.87 -32.95 -18.08
N LEU A 108 1.45 -32.27 -19.06
CA LEU A 108 1.37 -32.63 -20.48
C LEU A 108 2.52 -33.57 -20.80
N THR A 109 2.23 -34.81 -21.20
CA THR A 109 3.25 -35.87 -21.29
C THR A 109 3.03 -36.83 -22.47
N TRP A 110 4.13 -37.17 -23.16
CA TRP A 110 4.15 -38.09 -24.29
C TRP A 110 5.44 -38.93 -24.30
N TYR A 111 5.46 -40.04 -25.05
CA TYR A 111 6.47 -41.10 -24.94
C TYR A 111 7.36 -41.27 -26.18
N TYR A 112 7.40 -40.31 -27.09
CA TYR A 112 8.26 -40.42 -28.27
C TYR A 112 9.72 -40.06 -27.95
N GLY A 113 10.61 -41.02 -28.16
CA GLY A 113 12.05 -40.87 -28.25
C GLY A 113 12.59 -41.05 -29.67
N ILE A 114 13.67 -40.34 -29.98
CA ILE A 114 14.37 -40.38 -31.27
C ILE A 114 15.11 -41.70 -31.44
N GLY A 115 15.21 -42.21 -32.68
CA GLY A 115 15.85 -43.50 -32.96
C GLY A 115 14.92 -44.70 -32.71
N TYR A 116 13.62 -44.46 -32.64
CA TYR A 116 12.59 -45.49 -32.52
C TYR A 116 11.43 -45.27 -33.50
N LYS A 117 10.74 -46.36 -33.84
CA LYS A 117 9.54 -46.37 -34.68
C LYS A 117 8.31 -46.74 -33.86
N TYR A 118 7.17 -46.14 -34.22
CA TYR A 118 5.90 -46.22 -33.50
C TYR A 118 4.77 -46.52 -34.48
N TYR A 119 3.77 -47.32 -34.10
CA TYR A 119 2.56 -47.51 -34.93
C TYR A 119 1.73 -46.23 -35.01
N SER A 120 1.70 -45.48 -33.92
CA SER A 120 0.91 -44.26 -33.79
C SER A 120 1.53 -43.06 -34.52
N ALA A 121 2.79 -43.14 -34.96
CA ALA A 121 3.44 -42.07 -35.69
C ALA A 121 3.07 -42.12 -37.18
N ASN A 122 2.64 -41.00 -37.75
CA ASN A 122 2.47 -40.84 -39.19
C ASN A 122 3.81 -40.59 -39.92
N ALA A 123 3.77 -40.44 -41.25
CA ALA A 123 4.97 -40.24 -42.07
C ALA A 123 5.78 -38.98 -41.71
N LYS A 124 5.17 -38.03 -40.98
CA LYS A 124 5.84 -36.82 -40.46
C LYS A 124 6.22 -36.98 -38.98
N GLY A 125 6.03 -38.13 -38.35
CA GLY A 125 6.38 -38.36 -36.95
C GLY A 125 5.39 -37.81 -35.92
N TYR A 126 4.16 -37.49 -36.34
CA TYR A 126 3.07 -37.03 -35.47
C TYR A 126 2.17 -38.16 -35.04
N TYR A 127 1.58 -38.05 -33.86
CA TYR A 127 0.52 -38.96 -33.43
C TYR A 127 -0.67 -38.92 -34.41
N ASP A 128 -1.13 -40.10 -34.80
CA ASP A 128 -2.31 -40.34 -35.62
C ASP A 128 -3.13 -41.49 -35.02
N ALA A 129 -4.33 -41.16 -34.55
CA ALA A 129 -5.22 -42.12 -33.90
C ALA A 129 -5.62 -43.28 -34.83
N SER A 130 -5.72 -43.04 -36.14
CA SER A 130 -6.08 -44.08 -37.11
C SER A 130 -4.94 -45.08 -37.29
N LEU A 131 -3.70 -44.60 -37.31
CA LEU A 131 -2.51 -45.47 -37.38
C LEU A 131 -2.28 -46.22 -36.07
N ALA A 132 -2.48 -45.56 -34.92
CA ALA A 132 -2.42 -46.20 -33.60
C ALA A 132 -3.40 -47.38 -33.49
N ASN A 133 -4.62 -47.23 -34.03
CA ASN A 133 -5.65 -48.26 -34.03
C ASN A 133 -5.40 -49.37 -35.06
N SER A 134 -5.06 -49.01 -36.30
CA SER A 134 -4.91 -49.97 -37.40
C SER A 134 -3.58 -50.74 -37.37
N LYS A 135 -2.55 -50.15 -36.74
CA LYS A 135 -1.18 -50.69 -36.69
C LYS A 135 -0.62 -51.08 -38.07
N SER A 136 -0.98 -50.31 -39.11
CA SER A 136 -0.69 -50.65 -40.51
C SER A 136 0.80 -50.52 -40.90
N GLY A 137 1.63 -49.92 -40.05
CA GLY A 137 3.07 -49.77 -40.23
C GLY A 137 3.66 -48.82 -39.19
N LYS A 138 4.98 -48.87 -38.97
CA LYS A 138 5.65 -48.00 -37.98
C LYS A 138 6.46 -46.91 -38.66
N ASN A 139 6.42 -45.69 -38.11
CA ASN A 139 7.22 -44.56 -38.57
C ASN A 139 8.08 -44.00 -37.43
N VAL A 140 9.16 -43.32 -37.78
CA VAL A 140 10.01 -42.61 -36.81
C VAL A 140 9.36 -41.30 -36.36
N ALA A 141 9.44 -41.01 -35.06
CA ALA A 141 8.91 -39.77 -34.47
C ALA A 141 9.96 -38.64 -34.45
N ASN A 142 10.67 -38.41 -35.57
CA ASN A 142 11.85 -37.54 -35.58
C ASN A 142 11.54 -36.05 -35.82
N TYR A 143 10.34 -35.71 -36.27
CA TYR A 143 10.02 -34.32 -36.60
C TYR A 143 9.84 -33.49 -35.34
N ARG A 144 10.52 -32.33 -35.29
CA ARG A 144 10.63 -31.46 -34.10
C ARG A 144 10.97 -32.25 -32.82
N TRP A 145 11.96 -33.13 -32.93
CA TRP A 145 12.52 -33.90 -31.81
C TRP A 145 11.52 -34.80 -31.07
N GLY A 146 10.43 -35.18 -31.74
CA GLY A 146 9.39 -36.03 -31.13
C GLY A 146 8.70 -35.36 -29.94
N ALA A 147 8.75 -34.03 -29.84
CA ALA A 147 8.38 -33.33 -28.63
C ALA A 147 6.93 -33.59 -28.22
N THR A 148 6.70 -33.67 -26.90
CA THR A 148 5.36 -33.76 -26.29
C THR A 148 4.51 -32.56 -26.68
N VAL A 149 5.05 -31.35 -26.52
CA VAL A 149 4.39 -30.12 -26.96
C VAL A 149 5.24 -29.42 -28.01
N GLN A 150 4.61 -28.99 -29.09
CA GLN A 150 5.26 -28.32 -30.21
C GLN A 150 4.59 -26.98 -30.48
N LEU A 151 5.36 -25.90 -30.30
CA LEU A 151 4.97 -24.55 -30.66
C LEU A 151 5.59 -24.25 -32.03
N TRP A 152 4.77 -24.25 -33.07
CA TRP A 152 5.23 -24.01 -34.43
C TRP A 152 5.52 -22.53 -34.69
N PRO A 153 6.24 -22.18 -35.77
CA PRO A 153 6.62 -20.80 -36.08
C PRO A 153 5.48 -19.76 -36.12
N LYS A 154 4.24 -20.20 -36.38
CA LYS A 154 3.05 -19.33 -36.39
C LYS A 154 2.43 -19.11 -35.00
N ALA A 155 2.83 -19.87 -33.98
CA ALA A 155 2.34 -19.73 -32.62
C ALA A 155 3.05 -18.60 -31.86
N THR A 156 3.19 -17.43 -32.48
CA THR A 156 3.88 -16.29 -31.85
C THR A 156 3.10 -15.77 -30.66
N TYR A 157 3.78 -15.12 -29.70
CA TYR A 157 3.14 -14.61 -28.49
C TYR A 157 2.47 -15.70 -27.63
N PHE A 158 3.00 -16.92 -27.67
CA PHE A 158 2.55 -18.01 -26.80
C PHE A 158 2.95 -17.74 -25.34
N LYS A 159 2.05 -18.03 -24.39
CA LYS A 159 2.34 -17.97 -22.95
C LYS A 159 2.01 -19.29 -22.26
N ALA A 160 2.80 -19.69 -21.28
CA ALA A 160 2.42 -20.74 -20.35
C ALA A 160 2.75 -20.39 -18.90
N GLU A 161 1.81 -20.68 -17.99
CA GLU A 161 1.95 -20.45 -16.56
C GLU A 161 1.54 -21.71 -15.77
N ASN A 162 2.41 -22.14 -14.84
CA ASN A 162 2.18 -23.29 -13.95
C ASN A 162 1.92 -24.63 -14.68
N ILE A 163 2.54 -24.83 -15.85
CA ILE A 163 2.41 -26.05 -16.67
C ILE A 163 3.67 -26.93 -16.58
N VAL A 164 3.47 -28.24 -16.46
CA VAL A 164 4.53 -29.25 -16.57
C VAL A 164 4.51 -29.85 -17.98
N PHE A 165 5.54 -29.56 -18.76
CA PHE A 165 5.86 -30.21 -20.01
C PHE A 165 6.82 -31.36 -19.73
N GLU A 166 6.41 -32.59 -20.04
CA GLU A 166 7.19 -33.78 -19.74
C GLU A 166 7.30 -34.68 -20.98
N ASN A 167 8.44 -35.34 -21.16
CA ASN A 167 8.53 -36.50 -22.03
C ASN A 167 8.79 -37.75 -21.18
N SER A 168 7.84 -38.69 -21.18
CA SER A 168 7.89 -39.87 -20.34
C SER A 168 8.95 -40.88 -20.79
N PHE A 169 9.40 -40.83 -22.05
CA PHE A 169 10.30 -41.82 -22.65
C PHE A 169 11.54 -42.12 -21.77
N ASN A 170 12.14 -41.09 -21.19
CA ASN A 170 13.32 -41.23 -20.33
C ASN A 170 12.99 -41.32 -18.83
N ARG A 171 11.72 -41.28 -18.45
CA ARG A 171 11.28 -41.12 -17.05
C ARG A 171 10.56 -42.36 -16.54
N TYR A 172 9.64 -42.89 -17.33
CA TYR A 172 8.88 -44.09 -16.98
C TYR A 172 8.20 -44.67 -18.22
N MET A 173 8.04 -45.99 -18.25
CA MET A 173 7.36 -46.70 -19.33
C MET A 173 5.84 -46.52 -19.21
N THR A 174 5.16 -46.20 -20.31
CA THR A 174 3.70 -46.08 -20.33
C THR A 174 3.03 -47.32 -20.94
N LYS A 175 1.75 -47.55 -20.66
CA LYS A 175 1.00 -48.67 -21.26
C LYS A 175 0.79 -48.43 -22.76
N GLU A 176 0.61 -47.16 -23.11
CA GLU A 176 0.46 -46.65 -24.47
C GLU A 176 1.72 -46.93 -25.29
N GLU A 177 2.90 -46.60 -24.75
CA GLU A 177 4.20 -46.93 -25.36
C GLU A 177 4.32 -48.43 -25.66
N VAL A 178 4.03 -49.28 -24.67
CA VAL A 178 4.10 -50.74 -24.87
C VAL A 178 3.09 -51.21 -25.93
N ALA A 179 1.86 -50.70 -25.90
CA ALA A 179 0.82 -51.05 -26.87
C ALA A 179 1.12 -50.57 -28.30
N ASP A 180 1.87 -49.48 -28.42
CA ASP A 180 2.30 -48.85 -29.66
C ASP A 180 3.49 -49.57 -30.34
N GLY A 181 4.02 -50.62 -29.70
CA GLY A 181 5.00 -51.52 -30.30
C GLY A 181 6.31 -50.82 -30.66
N VAL A 182 6.81 -49.94 -29.78
CA VAL A 182 8.05 -49.19 -29.98
C VAL A 182 9.19 -50.08 -30.46
N GLU A 183 9.84 -49.73 -31.56
CA GLU A 183 10.90 -50.53 -32.18
C GLU A 183 12.15 -49.70 -32.39
N CYS A 184 13.29 -50.17 -31.92
CA CYS A 184 14.56 -49.49 -32.09
C CYS A 184 14.97 -49.47 -33.57
N THR A 185 15.43 -48.31 -34.08
CA THR A 185 15.93 -48.21 -35.47
C THR A 185 17.33 -48.80 -35.64
N ASN A 186 18.05 -49.03 -34.55
CA ASN A 186 19.48 -49.37 -34.51
C ASN A 186 20.42 -48.29 -35.10
N GLU A 187 19.95 -47.04 -35.20
CA GLU A 187 20.75 -45.93 -35.74
C GLU A 187 21.63 -45.24 -34.69
N THR A 188 21.11 -45.00 -33.48
CA THR A 188 21.85 -44.32 -32.39
C THR A 188 21.90 -45.09 -31.09
N LEU A 189 20.87 -45.88 -30.79
CA LEU A 189 20.87 -46.90 -29.74
C LEU A 189 20.66 -48.27 -30.37
N THR A 190 21.10 -49.32 -29.67
CA THR A 190 20.92 -50.73 -30.05
C THR A 190 20.04 -51.49 -29.06
N VAL A 191 19.40 -50.78 -28.12
CA VAL A 191 18.58 -51.38 -27.07
C VAL A 191 17.09 -51.31 -27.43
N GLN A 192 16.41 -52.45 -27.31
CA GLN A 192 14.97 -52.56 -27.55
C GLN A 192 14.20 -52.23 -26.27
N ARG A 193 13.12 -51.45 -26.38
CA ARG A 193 12.29 -51.04 -25.24
C ARG A 193 11.09 -51.99 -25.06
N ASN A 194 11.18 -52.84 -24.06
CA ASN A 194 10.14 -53.81 -23.69
C ASN A 194 9.67 -53.58 -22.25
N SER A 195 8.51 -54.14 -21.88
CA SER A 195 8.01 -54.05 -20.51
C SER A 195 9.03 -54.54 -19.48
N GLY A 196 9.24 -53.79 -18.40
CA GLY A 196 10.12 -54.15 -17.28
C GLY A 196 11.57 -53.68 -17.38
N VAL A 197 11.96 -53.01 -18.47
CA VAL A 197 13.31 -52.41 -18.57
C VAL A 197 13.42 -51.13 -17.74
N ASP A 198 14.63 -50.84 -17.26
CA ASP A 198 14.94 -49.61 -16.54
C ASP A 198 15.21 -48.45 -17.50
N VAL A 199 14.15 -47.71 -17.81
CA VAL A 199 14.17 -46.57 -18.73
C VAL A 199 14.91 -45.33 -18.18
N GLN A 200 15.26 -45.34 -16.89
CA GLN A 200 16.03 -44.26 -16.25
C GLN A 200 17.54 -44.53 -16.25
N SER A 201 17.96 -45.72 -16.73
CA SER A 201 19.37 -46.03 -16.89
C SER A 201 19.97 -45.33 -18.10
N LYS A 202 21.30 -45.12 -18.09
CA LYS A 202 21.98 -44.48 -19.21
C LYS A 202 21.81 -45.26 -20.53
N ALA A 203 21.76 -46.59 -20.45
CA ALA A 203 21.64 -47.45 -21.62
C ALA A 203 20.31 -47.28 -22.37
N TYR A 204 19.23 -46.90 -21.66
CA TYR A 204 17.88 -46.78 -22.22
C TYR A 204 17.41 -45.32 -22.38
N THR A 205 18.27 -44.36 -22.10
CA THR A 205 18.01 -42.93 -22.29
C THR A 205 18.44 -42.47 -23.68
N GLU A 206 17.59 -41.71 -24.36
CA GLU A 206 17.87 -41.10 -25.67
C GLU A 206 17.22 -39.70 -25.76
N ARG A 207 17.46 -38.97 -26.84
CA ARG A 207 16.79 -37.70 -27.15
C ARG A 207 15.28 -37.88 -27.12
N ALA A 208 14.61 -37.10 -26.29
CA ALA A 208 13.16 -37.11 -26.17
C ALA A 208 12.70 -35.75 -25.66
N ALA A 209 12.32 -34.84 -26.55
CA ALA A 209 12.01 -33.47 -26.17
C ALA A 209 10.70 -33.40 -25.37
N ALA A 210 10.69 -32.63 -24.29
CA ALA A 210 9.46 -32.27 -23.60
C ALA A 210 8.75 -31.13 -24.34
N LEU A 211 9.51 -30.16 -24.84
CA LEU A 211 8.98 -28.97 -25.49
C LEU A 211 9.86 -28.54 -26.67
N SER A 212 9.24 -28.31 -27.82
CA SER A 212 9.86 -27.68 -28.99
C SER A 212 9.26 -26.29 -29.21
N VAL A 213 10.06 -25.25 -29.01
CA VAL A 213 9.65 -23.84 -29.16
C VAL A 213 10.24 -23.27 -30.45
N ASP A 214 9.54 -23.45 -31.56
CA ASP A 214 9.96 -22.97 -32.89
C ASP A 214 9.38 -21.61 -33.25
N THR A 215 8.83 -20.92 -32.25
CA THR A 215 8.16 -19.64 -32.37
C THR A 215 8.92 -18.55 -31.63
N GLY A 216 8.73 -17.31 -32.05
CA GLY A 216 9.25 -16.12 -31.37
C GLY A 216 8.20 -15.50 -30.45
N TYR A 217 8.67 -14.66 -29.53
CA TYR A 217 7.86 -13.99 -28.52
C TYR A 217 7.14 -14.97 -27.58
N ALA A 218 7.74 -16.13 -27.31
CA ALA A 218 7.19 -17.11 -26.38
C ALA A 218 7.71 -16.89 -24.96
N GLU A 219 6.82 -16.96 -23.97
CA GLU A 219 7.18 -16.80 -22.56
C GLU A 219 6.58 -17.86 -21.64
N PHE A 220 7.36 -18.24 -20.61
CA PHE A 220 7.03 -19.30 -19.68
C PHE A 220 7.28 -18.86 -18.24
N LEU A 221 6.30 -19.03 -17.35
CA LEU A 221 6.37 -18.69 -15.93
C LEU A 221 6.06 -19.91 -15.07
N ASN A 222 6.92 -20.20 -14.08
CA ASN A 222 6.73 -21.31 -13.13
C ASN A 222 6.46 -22.67 -13.82
N CYS A 223 6.96 -22.85 -15.04
CA CYS A 223 6.76 -24.07 -15.81
C CYS A 223 7.85 -25.10 -15.49
N LYS A 224 7.57 -26.38 -15.71
CA LYS A 224 8.55 -27.45 -15.59
C LYS A 224 8.75 -28.11 -16.96
N MET A 225 9.99 -28.24 -17.43
CA MET A 225 10.35 -28.98 -18.64
C MET A 225 11.19 -30.19 -18.24
N LEU A 226 10.62 -31.38 -18.35
CA LEU A 226 11.16 -32.59 -17.71
C LEU A 226 11.45 -33.69 -18.75
N SER A 227 12.72 -34.00 -19.00
CA SER A 227 13.13 -35.17 -19.79
C SER A 227 14.52 -35.66 -19.38
N SER A 228 15.44 -35.92 -20.31
CA SER A 228 16.85 -36.25 -20.08
C SER A 228 17.72 -35.63 -21.17
N GLN A 229 17.80 -36.25 -22.34
CA GLN A 229 18.54 -35.68 -23.46
C GLN A 229 17.60 -34.87 -24.36
N ASP A 230 18.06 -33.69 -24.80
CA ASP A 230 17.33 -32.77 -25.67
C ASP A 230 15.97 -32.32 -25.07
N THR A 231 15.91 -32.02 -23.76
CA THR A 231 14.66 -31.70 -23.05
C THR A 231 13.89 -30.52 -23.66
N LEU A 232 14.58 -29.40 -23.93
CA LEU A 232 14.00 -28.15 -24.43
C LEU A 232 14.71 -27.69 -25.70
N TYR A 233 13.97 -27.66 -26.80
CA TYR A 233 14.45 -27.07 -28.05
C TYR A 233 14.00 -25.60 -28.20
N THR A 234 14.96 -24.70 -28.46
CA THR A 234 14.72 -23.26 -28.68
C THR A 234 15.01 -22.87 -30.14
N GLY A 235 13.99 -22.97 -31.00
CA GLY A 235 14.10 -22.78 -32.45
C GLY A 235 13.70 -21.41 -32.99
N GLY A 236 12.68 -20.78 -32.40
CA GLY A 236 12.23 -19.43 -32.76
C GLY A 236 12.79 -18.38 -31.80
N SER A 237 12.78 -17.10 -32.17
CA SER A 237 13.42 -16.04 -31.38
C SER A 237 12.55 -14.77 -31.39
N PRO A 238 12.44 -14.01 -30.29
CA PRO A 238 13.04 -14.24 -28.96
C PRO A 238 12.21 -15.18 -28.06
N GLN A 239 12.79 -15.65 -26.94
CA GLN A 239 12.11 -16.49 -25.93
C GLN A 239 12.48 -16.09 -24.49
N TYR A 240 11.54 -16.24 -23.55
CA TYR A 240 11.75 -15.91 -22.14
C TYR A 240 11.24 -17.00 -21.20
N TYR A 241 12.06 -17.40 -20.23
CA TYR A 241 11.74 -18.41 -19.22
C TYR A 241 12.01 -17.83 -17.84
N LYS A 242 10.99 -17.73 -16.99
CA LYS A 242 11.10 -17.21 -15.62
C LYS A 242 10.66 -18.23 -14.58
N ASN A 243 11.49 -18.42 -13.55
CA ASN A 243 11.19 -19.33 -12.43
C ASN A 243 10.84 -20.75 -12.89
N CYS A 244 11.36 -21.17 -14.05
CA CYS A 244 11.09 -22.50 -14.60
C CYS A 244 12.07 -23.53 -14.03
N LEU A 245 11.62 -24.78 -13.89
CA LEU A 245 12.50 -25.93 -13.68
C LEU A 245 12.74 -26.61 -15.03
N ILE A 246 13.99 -26.63 -15.49
CA ILE A 246 14.40 -27.40 -16.66
C ILE A 246 15.28 -28.56 -16.17
N GLU A 247 14.78 -29.79 -16.32
CA GLU A 247 15.48 -31.00 -15.91
C GLU A 247 15.97 -31.81 -17.12
N GLY A 248 17.27 -32.13 -17.13
CA GLY A 248 17.86 -32.97 -18.16
C GLY A 248 19.31 -33.36 -17.87
N GLN A 249 19.98 -33.95 -18.86
CA GLN A 249 21.33 -34.47 -18.73
C GLN A 249 22.23 -34.14 -19.92
N THR A 250 21.83 -34.43 -21.16
CA THR A 250 22.69 -34.19 -22.34
C THR A 250 22.01 -33.15 -23.23
N ASP A 251 22.70 -32.05 -23.51
CA ASP A 251 22.23 -30.95 -24.37
C ASP A 251 20.80 -30.51 -24.06
N TYR A 252 20.44 -30.48 -22.78
CA TYR A 252 19.02 -30.46 -22.42
C TYR A 252 18.34 -29.10 -22.67
N ILE A 253 19.13 -28.06 -22.95
CA ILE A 253 18.68 -26.81 -23.57
C ILE A 253 19.49 -26.61 -24.86
N PHE A 254 18.85 -26.72 -26.02
CA PHE A 254 19.56 -26.69 -27.30
C PHE A 254 18.79 -25.95 -28.39
N GLY A 255 19.51 -25.48 -29.41
CA GLY A 255 18.92 -24.65 -30.47
C GLY A 255 19.68 -23.33 -30.67
N GLY A 256 18.95 -22.31 -31.10
CA GLY A 256 19.54 -21.04 -31.53
C GLY A 256 18.67 -19.81 -31.35
N SER A 257 17.74 -19.85 -30.40
CA SER A 257 16.99 -18.66 -30.01
C SER A 257 17.89 -17.60 -29.34
N ASN A 258 17.46 -16.33 -29.44
CA ASN A 258 17.81 -15.34 -28.44
C ASN A 258 16.90 -15.60 -27.22
N ALA A 259 17.41 -16.33 -26.24
CA ALA A 259 16.63 -16.84 -25.12
C ALA A 259 17.22 -16.39 -23.78
N VAL A 260 16.35 -15.89 -22.91
CA VAL A 260 16.70 -15.53 -21.54
C VAL A 260 16.04 -16.50 -20.57
N PHE A 261 16.85 -17.10 -19.71
CA PHE A 261 16.45 -17.93 -18.58
C PHE A 261 16.75 -17.13 -17.32
N ASP A 262 15.71 -16.71 -16.61
CA ASP A 262 15.78 -15.82 -15.45
C ASP A 262 15.24 -16.54 -14.21
N GLN A 263 16.10 -16.69 -13.20
CA GLN A 263 15.77 -17.39 -11.94
C GLN A 263 15.30 -18.83 -12.13
N CYS A 264 15.74 -19.48 -13.22
CA CYS A 264 15.41 -20.87 -13.50
C CYS A 264 16.24 -21.85 -12.65
N GLU A 265 15.65 -22.99 -12.34
CA GLU A 265 16.35 -24.17 -11.87
C GLU A 265 16.78 -25.05 -13.04
N LEU A 266 18.08 -25.31 -13.12
CA LEU A 266 18.73 -26.14 -14.14
C LEU A 266 19.15 -27.45 -13.46
N ARG A 267 18.28 -28.45 -13.48
CA ARG A 267 18.43 -29.67 -12.69
C ARG A 267 19.05 -30.79 -13.51
N TRP A 268 20.16 -31.35 -13.03
CA TRP A 268 20.72 -32.59 -13.55
C TRP A 268 19.79 -33.75 -13.24
N LYS A 269 19.31 -34.45 -14.27
CA LYS A 269 18.45 -35.62 -14.09
C LYS A 269 19.21 -36.80 -13.47
N GLY A 270 20.43 -37.07 -13.91
CA GLY A 270 21.16 -38.28 -13.54
C GLY A 270 20.55 -39.56 -14.14
N TYR A 271 21.02 -40.70 -13.62
CA TYR A 271 20.62 -42.03 -14.06
C TYR A 271 20.50 -43.00 -12.90
N SER A 272 19.67 -44.03 -13.04
CA SER A 272 19.57 -45.15 -12.10
C SER A 272 20.81 -46.06 -12.15
N SER A 273 21.42 -46.21 -13.33
CA SER A 273 22.67 -46.95 -13.56
C SER A 273 23.43 -46.41 -14.79
N GLY A 274 24.76 -46.61 -14.82
CA GLY A 274 25.62 -46.17 -15.92
C GLY A 274 25.90 -44.66 -15.96
N SER A 275 25.85 -43.98 -14.80
CA SER A 275 25.89 -42.52 -14.69
C SER A 275 27.09 -41.87 -15.39
N THR A 276 26.83 -40.77 -16.10
CA THR A 276 27.82 -39.96 -16.85
C THR A 276 27.52 -38.47 -16.70
N GLY A 277 28.54 -37.62 -16.86
CA GLY A 277 28.39 -36.17 -16.88
C GLY A 277 27.52 -35.68 -18.03
N GLY A 278 27.06 -34.44 -17.94
CA GLY A 278 26.09 -33.84 -18.84
C GLY A 278 26.49 -32.48 -19.42
N TYR A 279 25.63 -31.93 -20.26
CA TYR A 279 25.77 -30.59 -20.83
C TYR A 279 24.45 -29.85 -20.67
N ILE A 280 24.46 -28.68 -20.01
CA ILE A 280 23.25 -27.85 -19.87
C ILE A 280 22.85 -27.33 -21.24
N THR A 281 23.78 -26.70 -21.96
CA THR A 281 23.48 -26.07 -23.25
C THR A 281 24.22 -26.67 -24.45
N ALA A 282 23.53 -26.72 -25.60
CA ALA A 282 24.14 -26.85 -26.93
C ALA A 282 23.59 -25.77 -27.88
N ALA A 283 24.27 -24.62 -27.94
CA ALA A 283 23.81 -23.44 -28.67
C ALA A 283 24.44 -23.32 -30.07
N ARG A 284 23.72 -22.70 -31.01
CA ARG A 284 24.21 -22.26 -32.34
C ARG A 284 23.42 -21.03 -32.80
N ALA A 285 23.96 -20.20 -33.69
CA ALA A 285 23.15 -19.12 -34.27
C ALA A 285 22.00 -19.66 -35.14
N GLN A 286 20.79 -19.10 -34.97
CA GLN A 286 19.63 -19.38 -35.81
C GLN A 286 18.80 -18.08 -35.97
N GLY A 287 19.24 -17.18 -36.85
CA GLY A 287 18.61 -15.87 -37.12
C GLY A 287 19.55 -14.68 -36.93
N ASP A 288 19.06 -13.46 -37.19
CA ASP A 288 19.79 -12.20 -37.04
C ASP A 288 18.83 -11.09 -36.54
N PRO A 289 19.18 -10.25 -35.54
CA PRO A 289 20.38 -10.30 -34.70
C PRO A 289 20.42 -11.55 -33.82
N TYR A 290 21.60 -12.15 -33.65
CA TYR A 290 21.81 -13.30 -32.77
C TYR A 290 22.64 -12.92 -31.53
N THR A 291 21.99 -12.94 -30.37
CA THR A 291 22.57 -12.70 -29.04
C THR A 291 22.78 -13.98 -28.25
N GLY A 292 22.08 -15.06 -28.62
CA GLY A 292 22.19 -16.38 -27.97
C GLY A 292 21.53 -16.45 -26.60
N TYR A 293 22.05 -17.31 -25.74
CA TYR A 293 21.45 -17.59 -24.43
C TYR A 293 22.03 -16.72 -23.32
N LEU A 294 21.15 -16.22 -22.46
CA LEU A 294 21.48 -15.61 -21.18
C LEU A 294 20.81 -16.38 -20.05
N PHE A 295 21.60 -16.89 -19.11
CA PHE A 295 21.15 -17.47 -17.86
C PHE A 295 21.45 -16.46 -16.74
N SER A 296 20.42 -15.85 -16.19
CA SER A 296 20.53 -14.82 -15.15
C SER A 296 19.94 -15.34 -13.85
N ASN A 297 20.72 -15.29 -12.77
CA ASN A 297 20.27 -15.68 -11.41
C ASN A 297 19.76 -17.13 -11.31
N CYS A 298 20.21 -18.01 -12.21
CA CYS A 298 19.79 -19.40 -12.22
C CYS A 298 20.46 -20.22 -11.11
N LYS A 299 19.87 -21.36 -10.77
CA LYS A 299 20.49 -22.36 -9.89
C LYS A 299 20.71 -23.68 -10.62
N VAL A 300 21.85 -24.33 -10.36
CA VAL A 300 22.16 -25.67 -10.88
C VAL A 300 22.08 -26.67 -9.73
N THR A 301 21.20 -27.66 -9.87
CA THR A 301 20.87 -28.64 -8.82
C THR A 301 20.97 -30.06 -9.35
N ALA A 302 20.95 -31.04 -8.44
CA ALA A 302 20.90 -32.46 -8.77
C ALA A 302 19.53 -33.06 -8.45
N ASN A 303 19.06 -33.97 -9.30
CA ASN A 303 17.93 -34.83 -8.96
C ASN A 303 18.29 -35.68 -7.74
N PRO A 304 17.49 -35.62 -6.65
CA PRO A 304 17.83 -36.29 -5.40
C PRO A 304 17.63 -37.82 -5.43
N GLN A 305 16.96 -38.36 -6.46
CA GLN A 305 16.60 -39.78 -6.56
C GLN A 305 17.52 -40.58 -7.47
N LEU A 306 18.33 -39.90 -8.29
CA LEU A 306 19.17 -40.54 -9.30
C LEU A 306 20.64 -40.20 -9.10
N THR A 307 21.52 -41.05 -9.64
CA THR A 307 22.96 -40.80 -9.55
C THR A 307 23.34 -39.72 -10.55
N VAL A 308 23.68 -38.54 -10.03
CA VAL A 308 24.22 -37.42 -10.80
C VAL A 308 25.75 -37.43 -10.77
N LYS A 309 26.36 -37.24 -11.94
CA LYS A 309 27.79 -36.96 -12.10
C LYS A 309 27.97 -35.52 -12.54
N THR A 310 29.10 -34.95 -12.16
CA THR A 310 29.53 -33.60 -12.55
C THR A 310 29.39 -33.39 -14.05
N GLY A 311 28.74 -32.28 -14.44
CA GLY A 311 28.52 -31.92 -15.84
C GLY A 311 29.23 -30.62 -16.23
N TYR A 312 28.81 -30.07 -17.36
CA TYR A 312 29.34 -28.83 -17.94
C TYR A 312 28.19 -27.85 -18.23
N LEU A 313 28.47 -26.55 -18.16
CA LEU A 313 27.56 -25.46 -18.53
C LEU A 313 27.12 -25.56 -19.99
N GLY A 314 27.94 -26.14 -20.86
CA GLY A 314 27.54 -26.42 -22.22
C GLY A 314 28.67 -26.72 -23.17
N ARG A 315 28.31 -26.82 -24.46
CA ARG A 315 29.24 -27.03 -25.57
C ARG A 315 28.78 -26.30 -26.84
N PRO A 316 29.70 -25.79 -27.68
CA PRO A 316 29.37 -25.02 -28.87
C PRO A 316 28.95 -25.91 -30.02
N TRP A 317 27.66 -25.92 -30.38
CA TRP A 317 27.21 -26.67 -31.55
C TRP A 317 27.74 -26.06 -32.86
N ALA A 318 28.09 -24.78 -32.88
CA ALA A 318 28.77 -24.10 -33.98
C ALA A 318 29.69 -22.98 -33.48
N GLN A 319 30.59 -22.47 -34.32
CA GLN A 319 31.50 -21.34 -33.99
C GLN A 319 30.74 -20.05 -33.61
N THR A 320 29.49 -19.93 -34.05
CA THR A 320 28.63 -18.78 -33.82
C THR A 320 27.90 -18.82 -32.48
N ALA A 321 28.08 -19.87 -31.69
CA ALA A 321 27.35 -20.11 -30.45
C ALA A 321 27.66 -19.04 -29.38
N LYS A 322 26.63 -18.64 -28.63
CA LYS A 322 26.71 -17.61 -27.57
C LYS A 322 25.88 -18.07 -26.38
N VAL A 323 26.51 -18.17 -25.22
CA VAL A 323 25.93 -18.59 -23.95
C VAL A 323 26.62 -17.83 -22.83
N LEU A 324 25.84 -17.10 -22.04
CA LEU A 324 26.33 -16.35 -20.89
C LEU A 324 25.59 -16.78 -19.62
N PHE A 325 26.33 -17.24 -18.60
CA PHE A 325 25.83 -17.46 -17.24
C PHE A 325 26.25 -16.31 -16.33
N VAL A 326 25.28 -15.71 -15.61
CA VAL A 326 25.50 -14.60 -14.68
C VAL A 326 24.84 -14.91 -13.35
N ASN A 327 25.60 -14.73 -12.26
CA ASN A 327 25.14 -14.94 -10.87
C ASN A 327 24.49 -16.33 -10.66
N THR A 328 25.13 -17.37 -11.18
CA THR A 328 24.61 -18.75 -11.08
C THR A 328 24.95 -19.37 -9.74
N THR A 329 23.97 -20.00 -9.08
CA THR A 329 24.18 -20.70 -7.80
C THR A 329 24.26 -22.20 -8.02
N LEU A 330 25.38 -22.82 -7.67
CA LEU A 330 25.54 -24.28 -7.69
C LEU A 330 25.13 -24.86 -6.34
N GLN A 331 24.33 -25.93 -6.35
CA GLN A 331 23.98 -26.67 -5.13
C GLN A 331 25.22 -27.06 -4.33
N ASP A 332 26.27 -27.54 -5.01
CA ASP A 332 27.59 -27.79 -4.45
C ASP A 332 28.68 -27.75 -5.55
N GLY A 333 29.94 -27.88 -5.14
CA GLY A 333 31.10 -27.79 -6.04
C GLY A 333 31.23 -28.94 -7.06
N ASN A 334 30.44 -30.00 -6.94
CA ASN A 334 30.45 -31.14 -7.87
C ASN A 334 29.40 -30.99 -8.97
N MET A 335 28.65 -29.89 -9.04
CA MET A 335 27.63 -29.69 -10.08
C MET A 335 28.24 -29.42 -11.46
N ILE A 336 29.35 -28.67 -11.51
CA ILE A 336 30.00 -28.23 -12.75
C ILE A 336 31.49 -28.54 -12.68
N ALA A 337 32.04 -29.15 -13.73
CA ALA A 337 33.46 -29.47 -13.84
C ALA A 337 34.31 -28.20 -13.83
N ALA A 338 35.57 -28.30 -13.39
CA ALA A 338 36.46 -27.15 -13.28
C ALA A 338 36.65 -26.43 -14.64
N GLU A 339 36.66 -27.18 -15.74
CA GLU A 339 36.72 -26.65 -17.10
C GLU A 339 35.48 -25.83 -17.49
N GLY A 340 34.34 -26.07 -16.85
CA GLY A 340 33.03 -25.44 -17.07
C GLY A 340 32.37 -25.76 -18.41
N TRP A 341 33.14 -25.81 -19.50
CA TRP A 341 32.67 -25.96 -20.88
C TRP A 341 33.38 -27.12 -21.58
N TYR A 342 32.72 -27.71 -22.57
CA TYR A 342 33.25 -28.86 -23.32
C TYR A 342 33.17 -28.65 -24.83
N SER A 343 34.01 -29.33 -25.60
CA SER A 343 34.01 -29.22 -27.05
C SER A 343 32.91 -30.04 -27.71
N MET A 344 32.51 -29.63 -28.92
CA MET A 344 31.57 -30.38 -29.75
C MET A 344 32.00 -30.29 -31.21
N SER A 345 32.02 -31.43 -31.89
CA SER A 345 32.31 -31.53 -33.34
C SER A 345 33.58 -30.78 -33.79
N GLY A 346 34.62 -30.76 -32.94
CA GLY A 346 35.90 -30.09 -33.21
C GLY A 346 35.98 -28.62 -32.81
N VAL A 347 34.86 -27.98 -32.44
CA VAL A 347 34.84 -26.60 -31.96
C VAL A 347 35.18 -26.56 -30.47
N GLN A 348 36.23 -25.82 -30.11
CA GLN A 348 36.66 -25.66 -28.72
C GLN A 348 36.02 -24.41 -28.10
N PRO A 349 35.51 -24.47 -26.85
CA PRO A 349 34.91 -23.31 -26.16
C PRO A 349 35.82 -22.08 -26.14
N GLU A 350 37.13 -22.27 -25.95
CA GLU A 350 38.12 -21.18 -25.87
C GLU A 350 38.31 -20.43 -27.19
N THR A 351 37.84 -21.00 -28.31
CA THR A 351 37.87 -20.35 -29.64
C THR A 351 36.58 -19.57 -29.93
N VAL A 352 35.58 -19.68 -29.06
CA VAL A 352 34.25 -19.08 -29.23
C VAL A 352 34.09 -17.97 -28.20
N ASP A 353 34.17 -16.71 -28.63
CA ASP A 353 33.97 -15.56 -27.73
C ASP A 353 32.67 -15.68 -26.92
N GLY A 354 31.62 -16.24 -27.53
CA GLY A 354 30.29 -16.30 -26.94
C GLY A 354 30.12 -17.13 -25.67
N PHE A 355 31.09 -17.92 -25.21
CA PHE A 355 30.94 -18.81 -24.04
C PHE A 355 31.48 -18.13 -22.79
N LYS A 356 30.59 -17.54 -21.99
CA LYS A 356 30.95 -16.60 -20.93
C LYS A 356 30.32 -16.95 -19.59
N GLU A 357 31.03 -16.66 -18.50
CA GLU A 357 30.56 -16.87 -17.12
C GLU A 357 30.93 -15.69 -16.19
N ASN A 358 30.03 -15.33 -15.29
CA ASN A 358 30.25 -14.35 -14.22
C ASN A 358 29.55 -14.75 -12.92
N GLY A 359 30.17 -14.46 -11.78
CA GLY A 359 29.50 -14.43 -10.48
C GLY A 359 29.01 -15.79 -9.96
N THR A 360 29.52 -16.91 -10.49
CA THR A 360 29.12 -18.25 -10.03
C THR A 360 29.52 -18.47 -8.57
N LYS A 361 28.57 -18.94 -7.77
CA LYS A 361 28.73 -19.20 -6.34
C LYS A 361 28.15 -20.55 -5.95
N LEU A 362 28.59 -21.09 -4.82
CA LEU A 362 27.96 -22.22 -4.17
C LEU A 362 26.73 -21.76 -3.37
N ALA A 363 25.87 -22.70 -3.00
CA ALA A 363 24.67 -22.42 -2.20
C ALA A 363 24.97 -21.75 -0.84
N ASN A 364 26.19 -21.89 -0.30
CA ASN A 364 26.65 -21.20 0.91
C ASN A 364 27.21 -19.79 0.65
N GLY A 365 27.11 -19.27 -0.58
CA GLY A 365 27.59 -17.95 -0.99
C GLY A 365 29.05 -17.89 -1.42
N SER A 366 29.84 -18.96 -1.26
CA SER A 366 31.25 -18.97 -1.66
C SER A 366 31.40 -18.88 -3.17
N LYS A 367 32.23 -17.94 -3.64
CA LYS A 367 32.56 -17.82 -5.07
C LYS A 367 33.27 -19.09 -5.57
N VAL A 368 32.91 -19.54 -6.77
CA VAL A 368 33.60 -20.65 -7.46
C VAL A 368 34.84 -20.10 -8.17
N ASP A 369 35.95 -20.84 -8.10
CA ASP A 369 37.16 -20.50 -8.86
C ASP A 369 36.93 -20.76 -10.35
N LEU A 370 36.96 -19.68 -11.14
CA LEU A 370 36.77 -19.71 -12.59
C LEU A 370 38.09 -19.78 -13.38
N SER A 371 39.25 -19.84 -12.70
CA SER A 371 40.57 -19.80 -13.37
C SER A 371 40.83 -20.96 -14.34
N LYS A 372 40.09 -22.07 -14.18
CA LYS A 372 40.21 -23.27 -15.03
C LYS A 372 39.21 -23.33 -16.17
N ARG A 373 38.37 -22.31 -16.34
CA ARG A 373 37.34 -22.32 -17.38
C ARG A 373 37.97 -22.33 -18.77
N LYS A 374 37.48 -23.23 -19.63
CA LYS A 374 37.81 -23.26 -21.06
C LYS A 374 37.04 -22.21 -21.88
N GLY A 375 36.08 -21.52 -21.27
CA GLY A 375 35.41 -20.36 -21.87
C GLY A 375 36.03 -19.05 -21.40
N HIS A 376 35.31 -17.96 -21.59
CA HIS A 376 35.70 -16.64 -21.14
C HIS A 376 34.94 -16.24 -19.86
N THR A 377 35.47 -15.25 -19.14
CA THR A 377 34.78 -14.65 -17.99
C THR A 377 34.36 -13.23 -18.32
N VAL A 378 33.30 -12.76 -17.65
CA VAL A 378 32.83 -11.37 -17.73
C VAL A 378 33.11 -10.71 -16.38
N SER A 379 33.52 -9.44 -16.41
CA SER A 379 33.78 -8.68 -15.18
C SER A 379 32.48 -8.42 -14.41
N ASP A 380 32.56 -8.23 -13.08
CA ASP A 380 31.37 -7.92 -12.27
C ASP A 380 30.69 -6.61 -12.74
N SER A 381 31.46 -5.63 -13.22
CA SER A 381 30.94 -4.37 -13.78
C SER A 381 30.23 -4.55 -15.12
N ASP A 382 30.78 -5.36 -16.02
CA ASP A 382 30.13 -5.63 -17.31
C ASP A 382 28.87 -6.48 -17.12
N ALA A 383 28.92 -7.42 -16.18
CA ALA A 383 27.77 -8.25 -15.81
C ALA A 383 26.64 -7.41 -15.20
N ALA A 384 26.96 -6.43 -14.36
CA ALA A 384 25.99 -5.50 -13.79
C ALA A 384 25.28 -4.63 -14.85
N ASN A 385 25.90 -4.42 -16.01
CA ASN A 385 25.35 -3.63 -17.11
C ASN A 385 24.55 -4.46 -18.14
N ILE A 386 24.37 -5.77 -17.91
CA ILE A 386 23.61 -6.63 -18.82
C ILE A 386 22.12 -6.29 -18.75
N ASN A 387 21.57 -5.82 -19.86
CA ASN A 387 20.13 -5.66 -20.03
C ASN A 387 19.53 -6.91 -20.68
N LEU A 388 18.65 -7.60 -19.96
CA LEU A 388 17.97 -8.81 -20.43
C LEU A 388 17.19 -8.58 -21.73
N LYS A 389 16.58 -7.40 -21.92
CA LYS A 389 15.80 -7.07 -23.12
C LYS A 389 16.67 -7.06 -24.38
N ASN A 390 17.94 -6.67 -24.27
CA ASN A 390 18.87 -6.67 -25.41
C ASN A 390 19.07 -8.08 -25.96
N TYR A 391 19.05 -9.10 -25.09
CA TYR A 391 19.11 -10.51 -25.46
C TYR A 391 17.80 -11.05 -26.04
N MET A 392 16.77 -10.23 -26.17
CA MET A 392 15.47 -10.59 -26.73
C MET A 392 15.01 -9.58 -27.78
N ASN A 393 15.95 -8.94 -28.47
CA ASN A 393 15.67 -7.95 -29.51
C ASN A 393 14.80 -6.78 -28.99
N ASN A 394 15.04 -6.36 -27.74
CA ASN A 394 14.29 -5.35 -27.00
C ASN A 394 12.81 -5.69 -26.75
N TRP A 395 12.40 -6.94 -26.99
CA TRP A 395 11.10 -7.42 -26.54
C TRP A 395 11.02 -7.41 -25.01
N THR A 396 9.88 -6.96 -24.48
CA THR A 396 9.56 -7.03 -23.05
C THR A 396 8.47 -8.08 -22.86
N PRO A 397 8.83 -9.31 -22.43
CA PRO A 397 7.87 -10.34 -22.05
C PRO A 397 6.99 -9.87 -20.88
N SER A 398 5.72 -10.29 -20.83
CA SER A 398 4.82 -9.90 -19.74
C SER A 398 5.16 -10.59 -18.40
N PHE A 399 5.76 -11.78 -18.46
CA PHE A 399 6.24 -12.52 -17.29
C PHE A 399 7.55 -11.99 -16.75
N MET A 400 8.20 -11.03 -17.41
CA MET A 400 9.47 -10.47 -16.94
C MET A 400 9.37 -9.90 -15.52
N ASN A 401 8.18 -9.42 -15.14
CA ASN A 401 7.91 -8.87 -13.81
C ASN A 401 7.14 -9.85 -12.90
N ALA A 402 6.81 -11.07 -13.35
CA ALA A 402 6.05 -12.03 -12.55
C ALA A 402 6.87 -12.55 -11.35
N THR A 403 6.24 -12.87 -10.22
CA THR A 403 6.91 -13.38 -9.02
C THR A 403 6.36 -14.74 -8.64
N SER A 404 7.24 -15.64 -8.17
CA SER A 404 6.91 -17.03 -7.86
C SER A 404 6.11 -17.10 -6.56
N SER A 405 4.91 -17.67 -6.63
CA SER A 405 4.26 -18.26 -5.46
C SER A 405 5.06 -19.49 -5.03
N GLN A 406 5.62 -19.43 -3.82
CA GLN A 406 6.27 -20.52 -3.07
C GLN A 406 7.69 -20.94 -3.51
N GLN A 407 8.63 -20.69 -2.58
CA GLN A 407 9.95 -21.31 -2.37
C GLN A 407 11.21 -20.65 -3.02
N GLY A 408 11.74 -19.63 -2.33
CA GLY A 408 13.18 -19.48 -2.08
C GLY A 408 13.96 -18.44 -2.91
N SER A 409 14.21 -17.27 -2.28
CA SER A 409 15.24 -16.24 -2.54
C SER A 409 15.23 -15.43 -3.86
N GLU A 410 14.78 -14.17 -3.72
CA GLU A 410 15.05 -12.88 -4.42
C GLU A 410 15.02 -12.76 -5.97
N PRO A 411 14.01 -12.05 -6.53
CA PRO A 411 14.02 -11.42 -7.85
C PRO A 411 14.37 -9.91 -7.81
N GLN A 412 15.34 -9.46 -8.62
CA GLN A 412 15.41 -8.06 -9.07
C GLN A 412 14.48 -7.82 -10.28
N GLN A 413 13.80 -6.67 -10.29
CA GLN A 413 12.74 -6.25 -11.23
C GLN A 413 13.27 -5.61 -12.55
N PRO A 414 12.63 -5.86 -13.72
CA PRO A 414 12.85 -5.16 -15.00
C PRO A 414 12.27 -3.74 -15.10
N SER A 415 12.96 -2.89 -15.86
CA SER A 415 12.70 -1.46 -16.07
C SER A 415 11.49 -1.16 -16.97
N ASN A 416 10.41 -0.67 -16.37
CA ASN A 416 9.48 0.25 -17.03
C ASN A 416 10.09 1.66 -17.06
N PRO A 417 9.72 2.53 -18.02
CA PRO A 417 10.18 3.91 -17.98
C PRO A 417 9.73 4.54 -16.67
N SER A 418 10.65 5.24 -16.00
CA SER A 418 10.29 6.06 -14.83
C SER A 418 9.30 7.12 -15.28
N VAL A 419 8.10 7.12 -14.72
CA VAL A 419 7.03 8.07 -15.09
C VAL A 419 7.02 9.19 -14.06
N SER A 420 7.30 10.40 -14.52
CA SER A 420 7.41 11.53 -13.60
C SER A 420 6.06 11.92 -12.96
N GLY A 421 6.11 12.25 -11.68
CA GLY A 421 4.95 12.61 -10.87
C GLY A 421 3.92 11.47 -10.75
N ALA A 422 4.37 10.22 -10.81
CA ALA A 422 3.52 9.05 -10.63
C ALA A 422 3.37 8.64 -9.16
N VAL A 423 4.35 8.91 -8.30
CA VAL A 423 4.17 8.86 -6.84
C VAL A 423 3.47 10.14 -6.39
N LYS A 424 2.35 10.01 -5.67
CA LYS A 424 1.57 11.12 -5.11
C LYS A 424 2.09 11.51 -3.73
N THR A 425 2.34 10.52 -2.89
CA THR A 425 2.92 10.71 -1.56
C THR A 425 3.70 9.48 -1.16
N CYS A 426 4.70 9.66 -0.33
CA CYS A 426 5.44 8.59 0.31
C CYS A 426 6.04 9.10 1.60
N GLY A 427 6.27 8.20 2.56
CA GLY A 427 6.85 8.58 3.84
C GLY A 427 7.05 7.40 4.77
N GLY A 428 7.55 7.69 5.95
CA GLY A 428 7.70 6.70 7.01
C GLY A 428 6.84 7.04 8.23
N TRP A 429 6.25 6.01 8.82
CA TRP A 429 5.53 6.09 10.09
C TRP A 429 6.10 5.03 11.03
N TYR A 430 6.96 5.47 11.96
CA TYR A 430 7.76 4.53 12.76
C TYR A 430 8.42 3.46 11.88
N GLU A 431 8.28 2.19 12.25
CA GLU A 431 8.89 1.02 11.60
C GLU A 431 8.10 0.57 10.36
N GLU A 432 7.36 1.51 9.75
CA GLU A 432 6.56 1.33 8.55
C GLU A 432 6.92 2.37 7.48
N ALA A 433 6.89 1.95 6.23
CA ALA A 433 6.98 2.82 5.06
C ALA A 433 5.68 2.78 4.27
N PHE A 434 5.24 3.91 3.73
CA PHE A 434 4.06 3.95 2.86
C PHE A 434 4.33 4.73 1.58
N ALA A 435 3.55 4.43 0.55
CA ALA A 435 3.49 5.22 -0.66
C ALA A 435 2.11 5.14 -1.32
N GLU A 436 1.73 6.21 -2.00
CA GLU A 436 0.55 6.28 -2.86
C GLU A 436 0.96 6.77 -4.24
N TRP A 437 0.26 6.30 -5.27
CA TRP A 437 0.58 6.63 -6.66
C TRP A 437 -0.65 6.94 -7.51
N ASP A 438 -0.40 7.45 -8.70
CA ASP A 438 -1.39 7.63 -9.75
C ASP A 438 -1.48 6.36 -10.59
N SER A 439 -2.54 5.58 -10.39
CA SER A 439 -2.79 4.36 -11.17
C SER A 439 -2.97 4.60 -12.66
N SER A 440 -3.32 5.82 -13.11
CA SER A 440 -3.37 6.12 -14.54
C SER A 440 -1.97 6.17 -15.19
N LYS A 441 -0.95 6.55 -14.39
CA LYS A 441 0.46 6.62 -14.81
C LYS A 441 1.19 5.30 -14.60
N ILE A 442 0.97 4.66 -13.46
CA ILE A 442 1.63 3.39 -13.11
C ILE A 442 0.95 2.21 -13.84
N GLY A 443 -0.35 2.28 -14.08
CA GLY A 443 -1.13 1.22 -14.72
C GLY A 443 -1.63 0.16 -13.73
N SER A 444 -1.91 -1.03 -14.25
CA SER A 444 -2.44 -2.20 -13.53
C SER A 444 -1.30 -3.14 -13.07
N ASN A 445 -1.61 -4.20 -12.30
CA ASN A 445 -0.63 -5.19 -11.82
C ASN A 445 0.55 -4.56 -11.05
N VAL A 446 0.26 -3.57 -10.19
CA VAL A 446 1.28 -2.85 -9.46
C VAL A 446 1.98 -3.76 -8.47
N LYS A 447 3.31 -3.72 -8.50
CA LYS A 447 4.22 -4.33 -7.54
C LYS A 447 4.99 -3.25 -6.83
N VAL A 448 5.22 -3.48 -5.55
CA VAL A 448 6.08 -2.62 -4.74
C VAL A 448 7.22 -3.48 -4.22
N SER A 449 8.44 -2.96 -4.28
CA SER A 449 9.59 -3.53 -3.59
C SER A 449 10.31 -2.45 -2.80
N TYR A 450 11.05 -2.82 -1.76
CA TYR A 450 11.80 -1.89 -0.92
C TYR A 450 13.21 -2.40 -0.62
N ALA A 451 14.16 -1.50 -0.45
CA ALA A 451 15.54 -1.80 -0.05
C ALA A 451 16.05 -0.70 0.88
N PRO A 452 16.97 -0.98 1.82
CA PRO A 452 17.71 0.11 2.47
C PRO A 452 18.31 1.04 1.40
N ALA A 453 18.26 2.34 1.61
CA ALA A 453 18.71 3.31 0.61
C ALA A 453 20.15 3.02 0.17
N GLY A 454 20.38 2.99 -1.15
CA GLY A 454 21.67 2.61 -1.75
C GLY A 454 21.92 1.10 -1.88
N SER A 455 21.04 0.24 -1.37
CA SER A 455 21.08 -1.20 -1.63
C SER A 455 20.49 -1.52 -3.00
N SER A 456 21.11 -2.46 -3.71
CA SER A 456 20.56 -3.07 -4.92
C SER A 456 19.70 -4.30 -4.63
N SER A 457 19.71 -4.83 -3.41
CA SER A 457 18.83 -5.95 -3.02
C SER A 457 17.50 -5.40 -2.51
N PHE A 458 16.45 -5.52 -3.32
CA PHE A 458 15.09 -5.12 -3.01
C PHE A 458 14.26 -6.33 -2.59
N THR A 459 13.54 -6.18 -1.48
CA THR A 459 12.52 -7.12 -1.01
C THR A 459 11.18 -6.75 -1.62
N GLU A 460 10.49 -7.71 -2.25
CA GLU A 460 9.12 -7.49 -2.72
C GLU A 460 8.15 -7.38 -1.54
N VAL A 461 7.23 -6.43 -1.61
CA VAL A 461 6.17 -6.25 -0.61
C VAL A 461 5.08 -7.29 -0.86
N ASP A 462 4.60 -7.92 0.22
CA ASP A 462 3.46 -8.83 0.16
C ASP A 462 2.25 -8.15 -0.48
N SER A 463 1.63 -8.81 -1.46
CA SER A 463 0.50 -8.25 -2.22
C SER A 463 -0.69 -7.80 -1.35
N ALA A 464 -0.89 -8.40 -0.17
CA ALA A 464 -1.94 -8.00 0.77
C ALA A 464 -1.75 -6.57 1.32
N LEU A 465 -0.52 -6.05 1.31
CA LEU A 465 -0.17 -4.70 1.74
C LEU A 465 -0.30 -3.65 0.63
N ILE A 466 -0.52 -4.08 -0.62
CA ILE A 466 -0.77 -3.23 -1.78
C ILE A 466 -2.29 -3.09 -1.96
N ARG A 467 -2.85 -1.97 -1.53
CA ARG A 467 -4.29 -1.75 -1.37
C ARG A 467 -4.77 -0.67 -2.34
N GLY A 468 -5.09 -1.10 -3.56
CA GLY A 468 -5.46 -0.19 -4.65
C GLY A 468 -4.23 0.59 -5.14
N SER A 469 -4.21 1.91 -4.90
CA SER A 469 -3.11 2.81 -5.27
C SER A 469 -2.24 3.22 -4.09
N ARG A 470 -2.23 2.41 -3.02
CA ARG A 470 -1.47 2.63 -1.78
C ARG A 470 -0.74 1.37 -1.36
N VAL A 471 0.42 1.52 -0.73
CA VAL A 471 1.16 0.46 -0.04
C VAL A 471 1.55 0.91 1.37
N ASP A 472 1.54 -0.02 2.31
CA ASP A 472 1.86 0.16 3.73
C ASP A 472 2.76 -1.02 4.16
N ILE A 473 4.03 -0.77 4.47
CA ILE A 473 5.09 -1.78 4.63
C ILE A 473 5.57 -1.78 6.09
N PRO A 474 4.94 -2.54 7.01
CA PRO A 474 5.39 -2.62 8.40
C PRO A 474 6.55 -3.59 8.59
N GLY A 475 7.23 -3.50 9.73
CA GLY A 475 8.31 -4.41 10.12
C GLY A 475 9.67 -4.06 9.53
N LEU A 476 9.85 -2.79 9.19
CA LEU A 476 11.12 -2.24 8.75
C LEU A 476 11.98 -1.86 9.94
N LYS A 477 13.29 -1.82 9.72
CA LYS A 477 14.21 -1.35 10.75
C LYS A 477 13.94 0.13 11.01
N GLY A 478 13.82 0.52 12.28
CA GLY A 478 13.65 1.91 12.66
C GLY A 478 14.87 2.77 12.29
N ASN A 479 14.65 4.08 12.14
CA ASN A 479 15.70 5.08 11.85
C ASN A 479 16.56 4.74 10.62
N THR A 480 15.96 4.11 9.60
CA THR A 480 16.65 3.63 8.41
C THR A 480 16.01 4.21 7.15
N GLU A 481 16.82 4.65 6.19
CA GLU A 481 16.31 5.08 4.90
C GLU A 481 16.05 3.88 4.00
N TYR A 482 14.94 3.90 3.27
CA TYR A 482 14.52 2.86 2.35
C TYR A 482 14.11 3.46 1.02
N THR A 483 14.58 2.88 -0.08
CA THR A 483 14.04 3.14 -1.41
C THR A 483 12.90 2.17 -1.69
N LEU A 484 11.73 2.69 -2.01
CA LEU A 484 10.56 1.98 -2.50
C LEU A 484 10.50 2.12 -4.02
N ASN A 485 10.25 1.01 -4.70
CA ASN A 485 10.07 0.93 -6.14
C ASN A 485 8.66 0.46 -6.44
N ILE A 486 7.88 1.29 -7.11
CA ILE A 486 6.48 1.07 -7.47
C ILE A 486 6.42 0.87 -8.98
N ALA A 487 6.08 -0.33 -9.43
CA ALA A 487 6.08 -0.68 -10.85
C ALA A 487 4.75 -1.33 -11.24
N GLY A 488 4.04 -0.76 -12.21
CA GLY A 488 2.81 -1.33 -12.77
C GLY A 488 2.91 -1.48 -14.28
N SER A 489 1.82 -1.83 -14.96
CA SER A 489 1.81 -2.20 -16.38
C SER A 489 2.22 -1.07 -17.33
N SER A 490 2.09 0.18 -16.91
CA SER A 490 2.25 1.37 -17.76
C SER A 490 3.48 2.20 -17.42
N GLY A 491 4.10 1.95 -16.26
CA GLY A 491 5.18 2.79 -15.77
C GLY A 491 5.75 2.28 -14.45
N SER A 492 6.89 2.84 -14.06
CA SER A 492 7.43 2.69 -12.71
C SER A 492 7.75 4.03 -12.11
N ALA A 493 7.81 4.11 -10.79
CA ALA A 493 8.32 5.25 -10.06
C ALA A 493 8.98 4.79 -8.78
N GLN A 494 9.85 5.62 -8.24
CA GLN A 494 10.60 5.31 -7.03
C GLN A 494 10.50 6.46 -6.06
N CYS A 495 10.51 6.12 -4.77
CA CYS A 495 10.66 7.09 -3.71
C CYS A 495 11.53 6.57 -2.58
N THR A 496 12.33 7.43 -1.97
CA THR A 496 13.13 7.12 -0.77
C THR A 496 12.45 7.69 0.45
N VAL A 497 12.14 6.86 1.44
CA VAL A 497 11.50 7.22 2.70
C VAL A 497 12.46 6.95 3.85
N LYS A 498 12.25 7.61 5.00
CA LYS A 498 12.99 7.30 6.23
C LYS A 498 12.03 6.77 7.27
N THR A 499 12.33 5.64 7.89
CA THR A 499 11.57 5.11 9.02
C THR A 499 12.00 5.77 10.32
N MET A 500 11.16 5.71 11.35
CA MET A 500 11.50 6.09 12.73
C MET A 500 11.46 4.83 13.61
N ALA A 501 12.20 4.78 14.71
CA ALA A 501 12.08 3.65 15.65
C ALA A 501 10.94 3.89 16.64
N PHE A 502 10.21 2.84 17.03
CA PHE A 502 9.35 2.94 18.20
C PHE A 502 10.20 3.09 19.48
N ASP A 503 9.71 3.89 20.42
CA ASP A 503 10.30 4.03 21.74
C ASP A 503 9.98 2.78 22.59
N ARG A 504 11.00 1.94 22.78
CA ARG A 504 10.94 0.69 23.56
C ARG A 504 11.37 0.88 25.01
N SER A 505 11.10 2.03 25.60
CA SER A 505 11.25 2.26 27.03
C SER A 505 10.07 1.68 27.82
N GLY A 506 10.23 1.56 29.14
CA GLY A 506 9.17 1.04 29.99
C GLY A 506 9.36 -0.41 30.44
N TYR A 507 8.49 -0.84 31.34
CA TYR A 507 8.60 -2.12 32.03
C TYR A 507 8.41 -3.34 31.14
N ALA A 508 7.65 -3.25 30.03
CA ALA A 508 7.56 -4.36 29.08
C ALA A 508 8.92 -4.77 28.52
N HIS A 509 9.83 -3.81 28.33
CA HIS A 509 11.15 -4.01 27.74
C HIS A 509 12.28 -4.13 28.78
N TRP A 510 12.01 -3.82 30.04
CA TRP A 510 13.03 -3.80 31.09
C TRP A 510 13.61 -5.19 31.37
N ASN A 511 14.93 -5.32 31.22
CA ASN A 511 15.65 -6.59 31.29
C ASN A 511 15.12 -7.64 30.30
N TYR A 512 14.60 -7.20 29.15
CA TYR A 512 14.00 -8.06 28.14
C TYR A 512 14.50 -7.72 26.72
N ASN A 513 15.55 -8.42 26.29
CA ASN A 513 16.24 -8.15 25.02
C ASN A 513 15.67 -8.91 23.81
N SER A 514 14.71 -9.82 24.04
CA SER A 514 14.12 -10.65 22.99
C SER A 514 13.11 -9.93 22.11
N GLY A 515 12.78 -8.66 22.41
CA GLY A 515 11.69 -7.91 21.78
C GLY A 515 10.32 -8.37 22.25
N VAL A 516 9.41 -7.43 22.53
CA VAL A 516 8.03 -7.74 22.91
C VAL A 516 7.21 -8.05 21.65
N GLY A 517 6.35 -9.05 21.70
CA GLY A 517 5.56 -9.47 20.54
C GLY A 517 6.36 -10.32 19.57
N ALA A 518 6.04 -10.22 18.28
CA ALA A 518 6.68 -10.97 17.21
C ALA A 518 7.86 -10.22 16.53
N TYR A 519 8.20 -9.01 17.00
CA TYR A 519 9.25 -8.17 16.43
C TYR A 519 10.51 -8.11 17.31
N ASN A 520 11.66 -7.94 16.67
CA ASN A 520 12.93 -7.63 17.33
C ASN A 520 12.91 -6.19 17.85
N ASN A 521 13.88 -5.85 18.71
CA ASN A 521 14.03 -4.50 19.25
C ASN A 521 14.41 -3.43 18.20
N ASP A 522 14.78 -3.82 16.98
CA ASP A 522 15.09 -2.89 15.89
C ASP A 522 13.91 -2.66 14.92
N GLY A 523 12.78 -3.34 15.14
CA GLY A 523 11.58 -3.27 14.33
C GLY A 523 11.41 -4.35 13.27
N THR A 524 12.43 -5.17 13.04
CA THR A 524 12.33 -6.29 12.09
C THR A 524 11.62 -7.50 12.71
N LEU A 525 11.01 -8.36 11.89
CA LEU A 525 10.37 -9.58 12.37
C LEU A 525 11.39 -10.55 13.01
N LYS A 526 10.98 -11.24 14.07
CA LYS A 526 11.75 -12.37 14.63
C LYS A 526 11.81 -13.52 13.61
N SER A 527 12.86 -14.34 13.70
CA SER A 527 12.96 -15.55 12.89
C SER A 527 11.83 -16.54 13.20
N GLY A 528 11.26 -17.16 12.16
CA GLY A 528 10.22 -18.18 12.29
C GLY A 528 8.83 -17.65 12.64
N VAL A 529 8.59 -16.34 12.53
CA VAL A 529 7.26 -15.75 12.73
C VAL A 529 6.31 -16.11 11.59
N THR A 530 5.08 -16.48 11.95
CA THR A 530 3.97 -16.66 11.00
C THR A 530 3.22 -15.33 10.85
N ILE A 531 3.01 -14.86 9.61
CA ILE A 531 2.20 -13.67 9.33
C ILE A 531 0.83 -14.13 8.84
N ILE A 532 -0.23 -13.59 9.44
CA ILE A 532 -1.62 -13.86 9.06
C ILE A 532 -2.29 -12.55 8.68
N TYR A 533 -2.71 -12.43 7.42
CA TYR A 533 -3.46 -11.29 6.91
C TYR A 533 -4.95 -11.47 7.17
N VAL A 534 -5.53 -10.56 7.94
CA VAL A 534 -6.92 -10.57 8.36
C VAL A 534 -7.66 -9.39 7.71
N THR A 535 -8.66 -9.71 6.91
CA THR A 535 -9.57 -8.78 6.26
C THR A 535 -11.00 -9.10 6.69
N ASN A 536 -11.94 -8.19 6.43
CA ASN A 536 -13.33 -8.43 6.79
C ASN A 536 -13.92 -9.69 6.13
N SER A 537 -13.46 -10.01 4.91
CA SER A 537 -13.97 -11.15 4.12
C SER A 537 -13.41 -12.50 4.58
N ASN A 538 -12.22 -12.53 5.17
CA ASN A 538 -11.55 -13.78 5.56
C ASN A 538 -11.47 -13.99 7.08
N LYS A 539 -11.88 -13.01 7.91
CA LYS A 539 -11.77 -13.09 9.38
C LYS A 539 -12.36 -14.37 9.98
N ASP A 540 -13.35 -14.96 9.33
CA ASP A 540 -14.04 -16.18 9.78
C ASP A 540 -13.53 -17.48 9.12
N SER A 541 -12.62 -17.38 8.14
CA SER A 541 -12.10 -18.52 7.37
C SER A 541 -10.60 -18.72 7.47
N ILE A 542 -9.84 -17.78 8.05
CA ILE A 542 -8.41 -17.96 8.33
C ILE A 542 -8.15 -19.18 9.22
N GLU A 543 -7.01 -19.85 9.05
CA GLU A 543 -6.66 -21.05 9.80
C GLU A 543 -5.33 -20.90 10.54
N TYR A 544 -5.30 -21.33 11.81
CA TYR A 544 -4.08 -21.46 12.58
C TYR A 544 -4.26 -22.49 13.71
N GLY A 545 -3.25 -23.33 13.94
CA GLY A 545 -3.25 -24.29 15.05
C GLY A 545 -4.45 -25.27 15.02
N GLY A 546 -4.92 -25.63 13.82
CA GLY A 546 -6.11 -26.49 13.64
C GLY A 546 -7.43 -25.83 14.01
N LYS A 547 -7.48 -24.50 14.09
CA LYS A 547 -8.69 -23.69 14.32
C LYS A 547 -8.96 -22.82 13.09
N THR A 548 -10.24 -22.65 12.79
CA THR A 548 -10.73 -21.81 11.69
C THR A 548 -11.50 -20.61 12.25
N GLY A 549 -11.22 -19.42 11.72
CA GLY A 549 -11.80 -18.15 12.13
C GLY A 549 -11.08 -17.50 13.31
N LEU A 550 -10.98 -16.16 13.27
CA LEU A 550 -10.21 -15.34 14.21
C LEU A 550 -10.63 -15.58 15.66
N TYR A 551 -11.94 -15.67 15.91
CA TYR A 551 -12.48 -15.96 17.25
C TYR A 551 -11.92 -17.28 17.81
N ASN A 552 -12.00 -18.38 17.06
CA ASN A 552 -11.57 -19.70 17.53
C ASN A 552 -10.05 -19.79 17.69
N ILE A 553 -9.32 -19.11 16.81
CA ILE A 553 -7.85 -19.01 16.87
C ILE A 553 -7.45 -18.32 18.18
N PHE A 554 -8.00 -17.13 18.44
CA PHE A 554 -7.71 -16.40 19.66
C PHE A 554 -8.10 -17.23 20.88
N TYR A 555 -9.31 -17.79 20.87
CA TYR A 555 -9.89 -18.48 22.01
C TYR A 555 -9.14 -19.77 22.38
N SER A 556 -8.66 -20.54 21.41
CA SER A 556 -8.22 -21.94 21.68
C SER A 556 -6.97 -22.42 20.95
N ALA A 557 -6.44 -21.69 19.96
CA ALA A 557 -5.25 -22.15 19.23
C ALA A 557 -3.93 -21.91 19.98
N LYS A 558 -3.94 -21.04 21.01
CA LYS A 558 -2.76 -20.64 21.79
C LYS A 558 -1.60 -20.16 20.90
N PRO A 559 -1.80 -19.07 20.12
CA PRO A 559 -0.84 -18.68 19.08
C PRO A 559 0.56 -18.39 19.61
N LYS A 560 1.58 -18.82 18.87
CA LYS A 560 2.99 -18.60 19.22
C LYS A 560 3.81 -18.12 18.01
N ASN A 561 4.60 -17.06 18.19
CA ASN A 561 5.40 -16.43 17.14
C ASN A 561 4.53 -16.06 15.92
N VAL A 562 3.49 -15.24 16.14
CA VAL A 562 2.50 -14.88 15.10
C VAL A 562 2.30 -13.37 15.05
N VAL A 563 2.17 -12.83 13.84
CA VAL A 563 1.66 -11.48 13.61
C VAL A 563 0.29 -11.59 12.93
N PHE A 564 -0.71 -10.97 13.52
CA PHE A 564 -2.00 -10.74 12.88
C PHE A 564 -1.99 -9.33 12.28
N ARG A 565 -1.98 -9.24 10.95
CA ARG A 565 -2.06 -7.98 10.19
C ARG A 565 -3.49 -7.72 9.78
N LEU A 566 -4.15 -6.80 10.46
CA LEU A 566 -5.53 -6.42 10.20
C LEU A 566 -5.56 -5.36 9.11
N ILE A 567 -6.39 -5.56 8.09
CA ILE A 567 -6.47 -4.70 6.91
C ILE A 567 -7.92 -4.22 6.71
N GLY A 568 -8.09 -2.90 6.78
CA GLY A 568 -9.38 -2.22 6.61
C GLY A 568 -10.30 -2.33 7.82
N ASN A 569 -11.60 -2.09 7.62
CA ASN A 569 -12.59 -2.21 8.68
C ASN A 569 -13.01 -3.67 8.90
N ILE A 570 -12.78 -4.18 10.09
CA ILE A 570 -13.10 -5.56 10.48
C ILE A 570 -14.35 -5.56 11.34
N ASP A 571 -15.42 -6.19 10.85
CA ASP A 571 -16.64 -6.39 11.63
C ASP A 571 -16.43 -7.45 12.72
N VAL A 572 -17.36 -7.51 13.68
CA VAL A 572 -17.34 -8.49 14.78
C VAL A 572 -17.14 -9.90 14.24
N PRO A 573 -16.04 -10.61 14.61
CA PRO A 573 -15.79 -11.97 14.14
C PRO A 573 -16.88 -12.95 14.60
N SER A 574 -17.21 -13.90 13.73
CA SER A 574 -18.21 -14.92 14.00
C SER A 574 -17.76 -15.80 15.19
N GLY A 575 -18.66 -15.96 16.17
CA GLY A 575 -18.40 -16.71 17.41
C GLY A 575 -18.23 -15.84 18.65
N ALA A 576 -17.98 -14.53 18.50
CA ALA A 576 -18.09 -13.59 19.61
C ALA A 576 -19.52 -13.58 20.16
N LYS A 577 -19.67 -13.41 21.48
CA LYS A 577 -21.01 -13.29 22.09
C LYS A 577 -21.65 -12.00 21.59
N ALA A 578 -22.89 -12.05 21.10
CA ALA A 578 -23.55 -10.88 20.55
C ALA A 578 -23.90 -9.85 21.63
N ASN A 579 -23.76 -8.56 21.35
CA ASN A 579 -24.35 -7.51 22.19
C ASN A 579 -25.88 -7.49 22.03
N ASP A 580 -26.59 -8.23 22.87
CA ASP A 580 -28.05 -8.44 22.80
C ASP A 580 -28.78 -8.11 24.13
N GLY A 581 -28.06 -7.56 25.10
CA GLY A 581 -28.58 -7.17 26.41
C GLY A 581 -28.75 -8.31 27.43
N ASN A 582 -28.32 -9.55 27.09
CA ASN A 582 -28.49 -10.72 27.95
C ASN A 582 -27.29 -11.04 28.85
N GLN A 583 -26.19 -10.30 28.74
CA GLN A 583 -25.01 -10.44 29.59
C GLN A 583 -24.37 -9.10 29.90
N ASN A 584 -23.85 -8.96 31.13
CA ASN A 584 -23.15 -7.77 31.57
C ASN A 584 -21.74 -7.64 30.94
N ASP A 585 -21.05 -8.78 30.77
CA ASP A 585 -19.65 -8.83 30.35
C ASP A 585 -19.44 -9.79 29.16
N GLY A 586 -18.47 -9.47 28.32
CA GLY A 586 -17.99 -10.29 27.20
C GLY A 586 -18.74 -10.10 25.90
N SER A 587 -19.63 -9.11 25.80
CA SER A 587 -20.32 -8.78 24.55
C SER A 587 -19.33 -8.29 23.50
N ASN A 588 -19.38 -8.89 22.32
CA ASN A 588 -18.48 -8.68 21.20
C ASN A 588 -16.98 -8.74 21.58
N MET A 589 -16.60 -9.60 22.54
CA MET A 589 -15.22 -9.76 22.96
C MET A 589 -14.56 -10.99 22.32
N LEU A 590 -13.33 -10.81 21.83
CA LEU A 590 -12.41 -11.90 21.51
C LEU A 590 -11.45 -12.15 22.67
N TYR A 591 -10.98 -13.38 22.84
CA TYR A 591 -10.09 -13.74 23.94
C TYR A 591 -8.85 -14.42 23.38
N LEU A 592 -7.73 -13.70 23.25
CA LEU A 592 -6.43 -14.28 22.90
C LEU A 592 -5.87 -14.98 24.14
N GLN A 593 -5.87 -16.32 24.15
CA GLN A 593 -5.54 -17.09 25.35
C GLN A 593 -4.19 -17.81 25.26
N ASN A 594 -3.35 -17.67 26.30
CA ASN A 594 -2.06 -18.36 26.44
C ASN A 594 -1.13 -18.16 25.24
N ALA A 595 -1.14 -16.97 24.67
CA ALA A 595 -0.33 -16.63 23.51
C ALA A 595 1.11 -16.26 23.90
N GLU A 596 2.06 -16.47 22.99
CA GLU A 596 3.47 -16.17 23.23
C GLU A 596 4.12 -15.52 22.01
N ASN A 597 4.78 -14.37 22.16
CA ASN A 597 5.40 -13.62 21.05
C ASN A 597 4.39 -13.34 19.92
N VAL A 598 3.28 -12.67 20.26
CA VAL A 598 2.22 -12.34 19.31
C VAL A 598 2.08 -10.83 19.14
N THR A 599 1.98 -10.37 17.90
CA THR A 599 1.65 -8.97 17.59
C THR A 599 0.30 -8.90 16.87
N ILE A 600 -0.56 -7.99 17.29
CA ILE A 600 -1.80 -7.61 16.60
C ILE A 600 -1.57 -6.20 16.07
N GLU A 601 -1.50 -6.03 14.74
CA GLU A 601 -1.21 -4.74 14.12
C GLU A 601 -2.20 -4.38 13.03
N GLY A 602 -2.60 -3.10 13.01
CA GLY A 602 -3.34 -2.54 11.87
C GLY A 602 -2.40 -2.08 10.75
N ILE A 603 -2.87 -2.17 9.51
CA ILE A 603 -2.13 -1.74 8.32
C ILE A 603 -2.70 -0.41 7.82
N GLY A 604 -1.81 0.57 7.59
CA GLY A 604 -2.18 1.91 7.15
C GLY A 604 -3.04 2.68 8.16
N TYR A 605 -3.64 3.77 7.70
CA TYR A 605 -4.47 4.66 8.53
C TYR A 605 -5.94 4.24 8.65
N ASP A 606 -6.37 3.26 7.87
CA ASP A 606 -7.78 2.89 7.67
C ASP A 606 -8.17 1.55 8.29
N THR A 607 -7.28 0.95 9.09
CA THR A 607 -7.63 -0.23 9.88
C THR A 607 -8.47 0.13 11.09
N ALA A 608 -9.62 -0.53 11.24
CA ALA A 608 -10.62 -0.25 12.27
C ALA A 608 -11.26 -1.53 12.82
N LEU A 609 -11.47 -1.57 14.14
CA LEU A 609 -12.29 -2.55 14.84
C LEU A 609 -13.54 -1.84 15.36
N ASN A 610 -14.64 -2.00 14.64
CA ASN A 610 -15.88 -1.33 14.98
C ASN A 610 -16.81 -2.29 15.74
N LYS A 611 -17.23 -1.89 16.95
CA LYS A 611 -18.18 -2.61 17.80
C LYS A 611 -17.67 -3.85 18.52
N TRP A 612 -16.36 -4.08 18.55
CA TRP A 612 -15.78 -5.21 19.28
C TRP A 612 -14.41 -4.88 19.83
N GLY A 613 -14.04 -5.60 20.89
CA GLY A 613 -12.76 -5.50 21.55
C GLY A 613 -12.18 -6.88 21.82
N PHE A 614 -11.05 -6.92 22.51
CA PHE A 614 -10.39 -8.19 22.81
C PHE A 614 -9.59 -8.18 24.10
N GLU A 615 -9.43 -9.38 24.66
CA GLU A 615 -8.71 -9.64 25.90
C GLU A 615 -7.51 -10.56 25.63
N MET A 616 -6.33 -10.15 26.10
CA MET A 616 -5.11 -10.95 26.11
C MET A 616 -4.95 -11.63 27.47
N LYS A 617 -5.25 -12.92 27.52
CA LYS A 617 -5.40 -13.70 28.75
C LYS A 617 -4.27 -14.71 28.93
N ARG A 618 -3.50 -14.54 30.01
CA ARG A 618 -2.31 -15.36 30.35
C ARG A 618 -1.28 -15.36 29.22
N CYS A 619 -1.11 -14.21 28.58
CA CYS A 619 -0.21 -14.05 27.45
C CYS A 619 1.18 -13.62 27.90
N THR A 620 2.20 -14.03 27.16
CA THR A 620 3.59 -13.65 27.39
C THR A 620 4.14 -12.98 26.14
N SER A 621 4.74 -11.79 26.25
CA SER A 621 5.33 -11.09 25.10
C SER A 621 4.29 -10.84 24.00
N CYS A 622 3.32 -9.95 24.26
CA CYS A 622 2.29 -9.60 23.28
C CYS A 622 2.24 -8.09 23.04
N GLU A 623 2.05 -7.72 21.77
CA GLU A 623 2.09 -6.35 21.26
C GLU A 623 0.79 -6.03 20.52
N VAL A 624 0.26 -4.82 20.70
CA VAL A 624 -0.91 -4.31 19.97
C VAL A 624 -0.62 -2.90 19.46
N ARG A 625 -0.78 -2.69 18.15
CA ARG A 625 -0.46 -1.39 17.55
C ARG A 625 -1.26 -1.00 16.32
N ASN A 626 -1.29 0.31 16.07
CA ASN A 626 -1.84 0.92 14.86
C ASN A 626 -3.32 0.57 14.59
N LEU A 627 -4.13 0.40 15.64
CA LEU A 627 -5.55 0.13 15.52
C LEU A 627 -6.38 1.36 15.84
N TRP A 628 -7.53 1.48 15.17
CA TRP A 628 -8.65 2.25 15.69
C TRP A 628 -9.68 1.30 16.30
N LEU A 629 -10.15 1.63 17.50
CA LEU A 629 -11.20 0.90 18.19
C LEU A 629 -12.28 1.90 18.61
N GLY A 630 -13.54 1.55 18.34
CA GLY A 630 -14.68 2.39 18.74
C GLY A 630 -15.96 1.58 18.81
N GLN A 631 -16.95 2.11 19.54
CA GLN A 631 -18.27 1.50 19.74
C GLN A 631 -18.25 0.09 20.36
N TYR A 632 -17.14 -0.35 20.94
CA TYR A 632 -17.07 -1.64 21.63
C TYR A 632 -18.02 -1.61 22.85
N PRO A 633 -18.83 -2.65 23.08
CA PRO A 633 -19.84 -2.64 24.13
C PRO A 633 -19.32 -3.02 25.52
N ASP A 634 -18.06 -3.45 25.62
CA ASP A 634 -17.41 -3.87 26.87
C ASP A 634 -16.00 -3.26 26.95
N ASP A 635 -14.93 -4.07 27.07
CA ASP A 635 -13.56 -3.57 27.02
C ASP A 635 -13.09 -3.37 25.55
N GLY A 636 -12.29 -2.35 25.27
CA GLY A 636 -11.62 -2.17 23.99
C GLY A 636 -10.44 -3.13 23.85
N ILE A 637 -9.42 -2.92 24.67
CA ILE A 637 -8.26 -3.79 24.83
C ILE A 637 -8.15 -4.17 26.30
N SER A 638 -8.07 -5.46 26.61
CA SER A 638 -7.97 -5.92 28.00
C SER A 638 -6.80 -6.89 28.15
N MET A 639 -6.16 -6.89 29.32
CA MET A 639 -5.12 -7.83 29.70
C MET A 639 -5.51 -8.49 30.99
N THR A 640 -5.51 -9.82 31.01
CA THR A 640 -5.88 -10.56 32.22
C THR A 640 -4.95 -11.74 32.46
N GLY A 641 -4.90 -12.18 33.71
CA GLY A 641 -4.22 -13.38 34.13
C GLY A 641 -4.96 -14.00 35.31
N SER A 642 -4.19 -14.57 36.23
CA SER A 642 -4.65 -15.16 37.48
C SER A 642 -3.53 -15.09 38.52
N SER A 643 -3.81 -15.48 39.77
CA SER A 643 -2.80 -15.53 40.83
C SER A 643 -1.56 -16.36 40.47
N ASP A 644 -1.75 -17.43 39.69
CA ASP A 644 -0.72 -18.42 39.40
C ASP A 644 -0.15 -18.30 37.98
N SER A 645 -0.76 -17.45 37.15
CA SER A 645 -0.39 -17.26 35.75
C SER A 645 -0.84 -15.86 35.32
N LYS A 646 0.06 -14.89 35.49
CA LYS A 646 -0.15 -13.51 35.04
C LYS A 646 0.08 -13.39 33.54
N SER A 647 -0.54 -12.40 32.90
CA SER A 647 -0.04 -11.92 31.61
C SER A 647 1.23 -11.08 31.85
N THR A 648 2.23 -11.21 31.00
CA THR A 648 3.52 -10.56 31.22
C THR A 648 4.19 -10.12 29.93
N ARG A 649 4.95 -9.01 29.99
CA ARG A 649 5.63 -8.43 28.81
C ARG A 649 4.62 -8.01 27.75
N MET A 650 3.75 -7.08 28.13
CA MET A 650 2.65 -6.62 27.27
C MET A 650 2.91 -5.20 26.79
N TRP A 651 2.72 -4.92 25.51
CA TRP A 651 2.93 -3.60 24.94
C TRP A 651 1.74 -3.18 24.08
N VAL A 652 1.06 -2.11 24.46
CA VAL A 652 -0.05 -1.55 23.67
C VAL A 652 0.33 -0.13 23.30
N HIS A 653 0.46 0.14 22.00
CA HIS A 653 0.95 1.43 21.56
C HIS A 653 0.44 1.91 20.22
N ASN A 654 0.43 3.23 20.01
CA ASN A 654 0.01 3.84 18.74
C ASN A 654 -1.39 3.37 18.29
N ASN A 655 -2.33 3.25 19.22
CA ASN A 655 -3.73 2.97 18.91
C ASN A 655 -4.59 4.21 19.20
N THR A 656 -5.63 4.43 18.41
CA THR A 656 -6.70 5.38 18.72
C THR A 656 -7.88 4.60 19.28
N ILE A 657 -8.19 4.81 20.56
CA ILE A 657 -9.23 4.09 21.28
C ILE A 657 -10.29 5.11 21.70
N GLU A 658 -11.38 5.13 20.96
CA GLU A 658 -12.49 6.03 21.20
C GLU A 658 -13.46 5.46 22.23
N LYS A 659 -14.47 6.25 22.57
CA LYS A 659 -15.61 5.88 23.40
C LYS A 659 -16.27 4.59 22.89
N GLY A 660 -16.53 3.67 23.81
CA GLY A 660 -17.33 2.47 23.55
C GLY A 660 -18.82 2.79 23.40
N TYR A 661 -19.64 1.78 23.14
CA TYR A 661 -21.08 1.95 23.06
C TYR A 661 -21.83 0.67 23.39
N ASN A 662 -22.68 0.72 24.41
CA ASN A 662 -23.57 -0.38 24.74
C ASN A 662 -25.03 0.10 24.78
N ALA A 663 -25.78 -0.24 23.72
CA ALA A 663 -27.19 0.13 23.57
C ALA A 663 -28.11 -0.42 24.68
N TYR A 664 -27.67 -1.42 25.44
CA TYR A 664 -28.46 -2.10 26.46
C TYR A 664 -28.08 -1.69 27.89
N ALA A 665 -27.15 -0.77 28.06
CA ALA A 665 -26.77 -0.27 29.38
C ALA A 665 -27.99 0.22 30.17
N GLY A 666 -28.13 -0.25 31.42
CA GLY A 666 -29.24 0.11 32.29
C GLY A 666 -30.51 -0.70 32.08
N ASN A 667 -30.49 -1.78 31.28
CA ASN A 667 -31.67 -2.64 31.06
C ASN A 667 -32.00 -3.61 32.22
N GLY A 668 -31.24 -3.57 33.32
CA GLY A 668 -31.38 -4.44 34.49
C GLY A 668 -30.48 -5.68 34.47
N THR A 669 -29.88 -6.01 33.33
CA THR A 669 -28.84 -7.06 33.18
C THR A 669 -27.47 -6.44 32.92
N VAL A 670 -27.43 -5.40 32.09
CA VAL A 670 -26.22 -4.64 31.76
C VAL A 670 -26.19 -3.40 32.63
N ASP A 671 -25.06 -3.16 33.30
CA ASP A 671 -24.87 -2.01 34.18
C ASP A 671 -25.02 -0.68 33.42
N ALA A 672 -25.66 0.31 34.06
CA ALA A 672 -25.95 1.60 33.43
C ALA A 672 -24.70 2.40 33.09
N ASP A 673 -23.62 2.20 33.84
CA ASP A 673 -22.34 2.88 33.65
C ASP A 673 -21.48 2.27 32.52
N LYS A 674 -22.02 1.30 31.78
CA LYS A 674 -21.44 0.70 30.57
C LYS A 674 -21.98 1.29 29.26
N ALA A 675 -22.78 2.36 29.32
CA ALA A 675 -23.31 3.02 28.12
C ALA A 675 -22.20 3.35 27.10
N ASP A 676 -21.00 3.63 27.60
CA ASP A 676 -19.81 4.02 26.86
C ASP A 676 -18.75 2.90 26.77
N GLY A 677 -19.15 1.64 26.98
CA GLY A 677 -18.24 0.51 27.23
C GLY A 677 -17.79 0.44 28.70
N ASP A 678 -16.93 -0.53 29.06
CA ASP A 678 -16.48 -0.77 30.44
C ASP A 678 -14.99 -0.48 30.71
N GLY A 679 -14.20 -0.32 29.64
CA GLY A 679 -12.79 0.08 29.72
C GLY A 679 -12.15 0.20 28.34
N SER A 680 -11.35 1.22 28.10
CA SER A 680 -10.58 1.34 26.85
C SER A 680 -9.37 0.40 26.82
N ALA A 681 -8.57 0.39 27.90
CA ALA A 681 -7.35 -0.40 28.03
C ALA A 681 -7.17 -0.93 29.47
N ASP A 682 -7.74 -2.09 29.78
CA ASP A 682 -7.73 -2.63 31.15
C ASP A 682 -6.55 -3.60 31.41
N ILE A 683 -5.98 -3.53 32.62
CA ILE A 683 -4.83 -4.33 33.05
C ILE A 683 -5.15 -5.03 34.38
N LYS A 684 -5.39 -6.33 34.33
CA LYS A 684 -5.79 -7.14 35.50
C LYS A 684 -4.82 -8.33 35.61
N TRP A 685 -4.33 -8.68 36.80
CA TRP A 685 -3.42 -9.83 36.99
C TRP A 685 -2.26 -9.88 35.98
N SER A 686 -1.61 -8.74 35.74
CA SER A 686 -0.58 -8.60 34.71
C SER A 686 0.66 -7.90 35.26
N GLU A 687 1.82 -8.16 34.67
CA GLU A 687 3.07 -7.52 35.08
C GLU A 687 4.00 -7.20 33.91
N TYR A 688 4.92 -6.26 34.08
CA TYR A 688 5.80 -5.79 33.01
C TYR A 688 5.00 -5.33 31.77
N VAL A 689 4.21 -4.28 31.96
CA VAL A 689 3.32 -3.73 30.91
C VAL A 689 3.78 -2.34 30.52
N THR A 690 3.76 -2.01 29.23
CA THR A 690 3.95 -0.66 28.71
C THR A 690 2.73 -0.27 27.88
N ILE A 691 2.12 0.87 28.20
CA ILE A 691 1.08 1.51 27.40
C ILE A 691 1.66 2.82 26.88
N SER A 692 1.82 2.98 25.57
CA SER A 692 2.51 4.16 25.04
C SER A 692 2.01 4.72 23.73
N TYR A 693 2.12 6.02 23.50
CA TYR A 693 1.68 6.66 22.25
C TYR A 693 0.24 6.32 21.83
N ASN A 694 -0.65 5.93 22.75
CA ASN A 694 -2.07 5.74 22.42
C ASN A 694 -2.83 7.04 22.56
N GLU A 695 -3.86 7.23 21.75
CA GLU A 695 -4.87 8.26 21.97
C GLU A 695 -6.11 7.58 22.56
N PHE A 696 -6.43 7.92 23.80
CA PHE A 696 -7.69 7.59 24.46
C PHE A 696 -8.62 8.78 24.31
N LYS A 697 -9.78 8.59 23.70
CA LYS A 697 -10.63 9.71 23.29
C LYS A 697 -12.07 9.54 23.72
N ASP A 698 -12.61 10.56 24.39
CA ASP A 698 -14.03 10.70 24.74
C ASP A 698 -14.60 9.57 25.64
N GLY A 699 -13.77 8.68 26.16
CA GLY A 699 -14.20 7.54 26.97
C GLY A 699 -14.55 7.92 28.41
N HIS A 700 -15.63 7.34 28.94
CA HIS A 700 -15.99 7.45 30.36
C HIS A 700 -14.95 6.75 31.26
N LYS A 701 -14.55 5.53 30.89
CA LYS A 701 -13.61 4.67 31.63
C LYS A 701 -12.45 4.28 30.72
N THR A 702 -11.26 4.76 31.04
CA THR A 702 -10.10 4.53 30.16
C THR A 702 -9.32 3.27 30.53
N SER A 703 -8.59 3.26 31.64
CA SER A 703 -7.65 2.19 31.97
C SER A 703 -7.67 1.83 33.45
N LEU A 704 -8.29 0.70 33.76
CA LEU A 704 -8.29 0.11 35.08
C LEU A 704 -7.07 -0.79 35.27
N VAL A 705 -6.24 -0.48 36.25
CA VAL A 705 -5.12 -1.32 36.69
C VAL A 705 -5.53 -2.04 37.98
N GLY A 706 -5.89 -3.32 37.84
CA GLY A 706 -6.36 -4.20 38.91
C GLY A 706 -7.86 -4.15 39.09
N GLY A 707 -8.57 -5.24 38.80
CA GLY A 707 -10.02 -5.34 38.87
C GLY A 707 -10.58 -5.42 40.29
N GLY A 708 -9.74 -5.59 41.31
CA GLY A 708 -10.17 -5.56 42.70
C GLY A 708 -9.02 -5.66 43.72
N PRO A 709 -9.33 -5.46 45.01
CA PRO A 709 -8.38 -5.48 46.13
C PRO A 709 -7.48 -6.73 46.25
N SER A 710 -7.95 -7.89 45.79
CA SER A 710 -7.19 -9.15 45.86
C SER A 710 -6.32 -9.43 44.63
N GLN A 711 -6.38 -8.56 43.62
CA GLN A 711 -5.61 -8.72 42.39
C GLN A 711 -4.26 -8.01 42.50
N PHE A 712 -3.19 -8.69 42.11
CA PHE A 712 -1.82 -8.17 42.15
C PHE A 712 -1.25 -8.07 40.74
N GLN A 713 -0.93 -6.85 40.34
CA GLN A 713 -0.40 -6.47 39.04
C GLN A 713 0.75 -5.51 39.29
N ASP A 714 1.85 -5.59 38.55
CA ASP A 714 3.02 -4.80 38.94
C ASP A 714 3.93 -4.43 37.77
N TRP A 715 4.73 -3.37 37.93
CA TRP A 715 5.69 -2.90 36.94
C TRP A 715 5.00 -2.46 35.64
N ILE A 716 4.31 -1.32 35.71
CA ILE A 716 3.52 -0.80 34.59
C ILE A 716 4.03 0.58 34.19
N THR A 717 4.16 0.82 32.90
CA THR A 717 4.55 2.12 32.34
C THR A 717 3.40 2.70 31.52
N TYR A 718 3.13 3.99 31.70
CA TYR A 718 2.37 4.82 30.76
C TYR A 718 3.28 5.93 30.24
N HIS A 719 3.52 6.01 28.93
CA HIS A 719 4.26 7.15 28.38
C HIS A 719 3.80 7.65 27.03
N HIS A 720 3.86 8.96 26.84
CA HIS A 720 3.45 9.64 25.60
C HIS A 720 2.01 9.30 25.14
N ASN A 721 1.11 8.91 26.05
CA ASN A 721 -0.29 8.72 25.71
C ASN A 721 -1.02 10.06 25.76
N TRP A 722 -2.05 10.18 24.92
CA TRP A 722 -3.01 11.27 24.95
C TRP A 722 -4.31 10.80 25.60
N PHE A 723 -4.61 11.31 26.80
CA PHE A 723 -5.91 11.15 27.44
C PHE A 723 -6.78 12.35 27.08
N ASN A 724 -7.41 12.26 25.91
CA ASN A 724 -8.11 13.33 25.23
C ASN A 724 -9.60 13.32 25.58
N ASN A 725 -10.03 14.27 26.42
CA ASN A 725 -11.44 14.44 26.78
C ASN A 725 -12.07 13.18 27.41
N THR A 726 -11.28 12.40 28.14
CA THR A 726 -11.77 11.22 28.87
C THR A 726 -12.20 11.57 30.29
N GLU A 727 -13.11 10.82 30.90
CA GLU A 727 -13.65 11.18 32.21
C GLU A 727 -12.81 10.62 33.37
N SER A 728 -12.60 9.30 33.42
CA SER A 728 -12.04 8.61 34.57
C SER A 728 -11.10 7.45 34.20
N ARG A 729 -10.35 6.97 35.20
CA ARG A 729 -9.38 5.86 35.08
C ARG A 729 -8.23 6.19 34.11
N ASN A 730 -7.52 7.31 34.28
CA ASN A 730 -6.45 7.74 33.36
C ASN A 730 -5.01 7.66 33.94
N PRO A 731 -4.43 6.47 34.19
CA PRO A 731 -5.03 5.22 34.65
C PRO A 731 -5.57 5.34 36.09
N ARG A 732 -6.39 4.37 36.52
CA ARG A 732 -6.69 4.14 37.95
C ARG A 732 -6.06 2.83 38.41
N ALA A 733 -5.32 2.84 39.51
CA ALA A 733 -4.53 1.69 39.97
C ALA A 733 -4.93 1.10 41.31
N ARG A 734 -4.70 -0.21 41.45
CA ARG A 734 -4.74 -1.02 42.68
C ARG A 734 -3.51 -1.92 42.70
N ASN A 735 -2.90 -2.15 43.87
CA ASN A 735 -1.78 -3.05 44.15
C ASN A 735 -0.69 -3.08 43.06
N ALA A 736 -0.26 -1.91 42.54
CA ALA A 736 0.67 -1.81 41.42
C ALA A 736 1.71 -0.71 41.62
N HIS A 737 2.92 -0.91 41.09
CA HIS A 737 3.87 0.17 40.81
C HIS A 737 3.69 0.66 39.36
N ILE A 738 3.45 1.96 39.21
CA ILE A 738 3.25 2.59 37.91
C ILE A 738 4.24 3.74 37.73
N HIS A 739 4.95 3.75 36.61
CA HIS A 739 5.64 4.94 36.13
C HIS A 739 4.84 5.57 34.99
N SER A 740 4.33 6.78 35.22
CA SER A 740 3.57 7.56 34.24
C SER A 740 4.39 8.77 33.85
N TYR A 741 4.88 8.86 32.61
CA TYR A 741 5.73 9.97 32.19
C TYR A 741 5.49 10.49 30.78
N ASN A 742 5.76 11.79 30.55
CA ASN A 742 5.56 12.46 29.26
C ASN A 742 4.16 12.26 28.64
N ASN A 743 3.11 11.97 29.41
CA ASN A 743 1.74 11.85 28.87
C ASN A 743 1.09 13.23 28.79
N TYR A 744 0.07 13.35 27.94
CA TYR A 744 -0.77 14.53 27.84
C TYR A 744 -2.21 14.20 28.27
N PHE A 745 -2.64 14.84 29.33
CA PHE A 745 -3.99 14.76 29.89
C PHE A 745 -4.72 16.05 29.54
N TYR A 746 -5.78 15.94 28.75
CA TYR A 746 -6.54 17.09 28.25
C TYR A 746 -8.01 16.95 28.58
N ASN A 747 -8.55 17.96 29.27
CA ASN A 747 -9.99 18.08 29.56
C ASN A 747 -10.57 16.84 30.25
N ASN A 748 -9.87 16.29 31.25
CA ASN A 748 -10.36 15.11 31.95
C ASN A 748 -11.34 15.49 33.06
N LEU A 749 -12.58 14.98 32.95
CA LEU A 749 -13.73 15.47 33.72
C LEU A 749 -13.70 15.07 35.21
N GLN A 750 -13.28 13.84 35.52
CA GLN A 750 -13.22 13.37 36.91
C GLN A 750 -11.80 13.53 37.48
N TYR A 751 -10.82 12.83 36.91
CA TYR A 751 -9.42 12.88 37.32
C TYR A 751 -8.46 12.44 36.20
N GLY A 752 -7.20 12.86 36.32
CA GLY A 752 -6.08 12.32 35.54
C GLY A 752 -5.68 10.95 36.09
N ILE A 753 -4.65 10.92 36.93
CA ILE A 753 -4.18 9.69 37.55
C ILE A 753 -4.96 9.39 38.84
N GLY A 754 -5.43 8.15 38.97
CA GLY A 754 -6.09 7.64 40.17
C GLY A 754 -5.25 6.58 40.91
N ALA A 755 -4.88 6.80 42.17
CA ALA A 755 -4.23 5.79 43.00
C ALA A 755 -5.17 5.25 44.07
N SER A 756 -5.35 3.93 44.10
CA SER A 756 -6.16 3.24 45.10
C SER A 756 -5.48 1.95 45.57
N TYR A 757 -5.93 1.43 46.69
CA TYR A 757 -5.60 0.13 47.26
C TYR A 757 -4.12 -0.29 47.11
N ASN A 758 -3.22 0.26 47.93
CA ASN A 758 -1.78 -0.01 47.98
C ASN A 758 -1.01 0.20 46.66
N SER A 759 -1.54 0.93 45.68
CA SER A 759 -0.79 1.33 44.48
C SER A 759 0.24 2.42 44.79
N LYS A 760 1.36 2.41 44.05
CA LYS A 760 2.43 3.42 44.10
C LYS A 760 2.63 3.94 42.69
N ILE A 761 2.38 5.23 42.47
CA ILE A 761 2.49 5.83 41.13
C ILE A 761 3.56 6.92 41.16
N PHE A 762 4.52 6.84 40.24
CA PHE A 762 5.44 7.91 39.95
C PHE A 762 4.97 8.65 38.70
N SER A 763 4.48 9.88 38.87
CA SER A 763 4.10 10.81 37.81
C SER A 763 5.30 11.71 37.49
N GLU A 764 5.81 11.68 36.25
CA GLU A 764 7.04 12.35 35.84
C GLU A 764 6.87 13.14 34.53
N ASN A 765 6.99 14.46 34.56
CA ASN A 765 6.92 15.34 33.38
C ASN A 765 5.70 15.14 32.46
N ASN A 766 4.55 14.78 33.02
CA ASN A 766 3.28 14.79 32.30
C ASN A 766 2.73 16.22 32.19
N TYR A 767 1.93 16.45 31.16
CA TYR A 767 1.19 17.70 30.99
C TYR A 767 -0.29 17.46 31.29
N TYR A 768 -0.81 18.16 32.28
CA TYR A 768 -2.23 18.19 32.61
C TYR A 768 -2.81 19.53 32.20
N GLU A 769 -3.80 19.52 31.31
CA GLU A 769 -4.51 20.71 30.84
C GLU A 769 -6.01 20.56 31.07
N LYS A 770 -6.61 21.51 31.81
CA LYS A 770 -8.05 21.52 32.11
C LYS A 770 -8.53 20.22 32.76
N VAL A 771 -7.66 19.59 33.54
CA VAL A 771 -7.98 18.36 34.26
C VAL A 771 -8.59 18.73 35.59
N ASN A 772 -9.75 18.15 35.93
CA ASN A 772 -10.38 18.41 37.23
C ASN A 772 -9.43 18.00 38.36
N LEU A 773 -9.22 16.72 38.65
CA LEU A 773 -8.24 16.28 39.66
C LEU A 773 -7.05 15.57 39.00
N PRO A 774 -5.93 16.25 38.68
CA PRO A 774 -4.86 15.63 37.89
C PRO A 774 -4.17 14.47 38.61
N LEU A 775 -4.06 14.56 39.94
CA LEU A 775 -3.58 13.50 40.82
C LEU A 775 -4.64 13.25 41.89
N ASP A 776 -5.32 12.11 41.86
CA ASP A 776 -6.33 11.75 42.85
C ASP A 776 -6.07 10.38 43.48
N ALA A 777 -6.36 10.29 44.77
CA ALA A 777 -6.33 9.04 45.54
C ALA A 777 -7.40 9.03 46.65
N VAL A 778 -8.26 10.04 46.65
CA VAL A 778 -9.31 10.28 47.63
C VAL A 778 -10.65 9.81 47.07
N ASN A 779 -11.01 10.21 45.85
CA ASN A 779 -12.36 9.98 45.31
C ASN A 779 -12.47 8.69 44.48
N MET A 780 -11.93 7.58 44.99
CA MET A 780 -11.85 6.29 44.28
C MET A 780 -13.07 5.38 44.53
N GLY A 781 -14.26 5.95 44.72
CA GLY A 781 -15.49 5.22 45.01
C GLY A 781 -15.38 4.35 46.28
N SER A 782 -15.75 3.07 46.20
CA SER A 782 -15.66 2.12 47.33
C SER A 782 -14.23 1.85 47.83
N ASP A 783 -13.21 2.28 47.08
CA ASP A 783 -11.78 2.06 47.39
C ASP A 783 -11.06 3.34 47.83
N ALA A 784 -11.79 4.34 48.34
CA ALA A 784 -11.23 5.62 48.78
C ALA A 784 -10.04 5.45 49.77
N TYR A 785 -9.03 6.33 49.66
CA TYR A 785 -7.94 6.52 50.63
C TYR A 785 -6.89 5.40 50.76
N SER A 786 -6.34 4.85 49.66
CA SER A 786 -5.40 3.72 49.84
C SER A 786 -4.21 3.60 48.88
N GLY A 787 -4.05 4.47 47.88
CA GLY A 787 -2.85 4.53 47.04
C GLY A 787 -1.98 5.76 47.32
N THR A 788 -0.77 5.80 46.76
CA THR A 788 0.19 6.91 46.93
C THR A 788 0.79 7.34 45.59
N ILE A 789 0.99 8.66 45.42
CA ILE A 789 1.53 9.24 44.18
C ILE A 789 2.71 10.17 44.47
N LYS A 790 3.87 9.91 43.88
CA LYS A 790 4.98 10.88 43.80
C LYS A 790 4.90 11.60 42.45
N SER A 791 5.02 12.92 42.45
CA SER A 791 5.04 13.74 41.23
C SER A 791 6.35 14.52 41.12
N PHE A 792 6.97 14.54 39.93
CA PHE A 792 8.15 15.34 39.62
C PHE A 792 8.03 15.96 38.23
N GLY A 793 8.24 17.28 38.13
CA GLY A 793 8.30 18.03 36.86
C GLY A 793 7.04 18.01 35.99
N ASP A 794 5.93 17.49 36.51
CA ASP A 794 4.60 17.61 35.90
C ASP A 794 4.18 19.08 35.78
N LYS A 795 3.41 19.39 34.73
CA LYS A 795 2.81 20.71 34.51
C LYS A 795 1.30 20.64 34.65
N PHE A 796 0.72 21.56 35.43
CA PHE A 796 -0.71 21.65 35.68
C PHE A 796 -1.24 22.99 35.16
N ASP A 797 -1.91 22.97 34.02
CA ASP A 797 -2.49 24.14 33.35
C ASP A 797 -4.02 24.09 33.45
N GLY A 798 -4.63 25.12 34.04
CA GLY A 798 -6.08 25.17 34.27
C GLY A 798 -6.67 23.99 35.05
N CYS A 799 -5.88 23.35 35.93
CA CYS A 799 -6.30 22.17 36.69
C CYS A 799 -6.84 22.51 38.09
N THR A 800 -7.68 21.64 38.66
CA THR A 800 -8.15 21.76 40.06
C THR A 800 -7.35 20.82 40.98
N MET A 801 -6.38 21.35 41.72
CA MET A 801 -5.58 20.50 42.60
C MET A 801 -6.42 20.01 43.80
N GLY A 802 -6.42 18.69 44.04
CA GLY A 802 -7.00 18.08 45.24
C GLY A 802 -6.17 18.30 46.51
N SER A 803 -6.63 17.81 47.67
CA SER A 803 -5.88 17.93 48.94
C SER A 803 -4.69 16.96 48.99
N GLY A 804 -3.47 17.49 49.14
CA GLY A 804 -2.18 16.78 49.04
C GLY A 804 -1.79 15.83 50.19
N LEU A 805 -2.72 15.06 50.76
CA LEU A 805 -2.39 14.03 51.76
C LEU A 805 -2.04 12.66 51.14
N ALA A 806 -2.36 12.44 49.86
CA ALA A 806 -2.17 11.17 49.17
C ALA A 806 -1.19 11.25 47.98
N TYR A 807 -0.66 12.44 47.71
CA TYR A 807 0.41 12.65 46.75
C TYR A 807 1.43 13.66 47.29
N GLN A 808 2.67 13.59 46.78
CA GLN A 808 3.72 14.57 47.07
C GLN A 808 4.39 15.00 45.77
N ILE A 809 4.40 16.31 45.51
CA ILE A 809 5.19 16.93 44.43
C ILE A 809 6.59 17.21 44.99
N VAL A 810 7.62 16.68 44.34
CA VAL A 810 9.02 16.87 44.74
C VAL A 810 9.75 17.83 43.82
N SER A 811 10.78 18.50 44.35
CA SER A 811 11.61 19.46 43.62
C SER A 811 12.70 18.82 42.76
N SER A 812 13.18 17.64 43.15
CA SER A 812 14.15 16.84 42.39
C SER A 812 13.64 15.42 42.22
N LYS A 813 13.93 14.82 41.06
CA LYS A 813 13.66 13.42 40.78
C LYS A 813 14.20 12.48 41.87
N SER A 814 15.41 12.76 42.36
CA SER A 814 16.09 11.93 43.36
C SER A 814 15.54 12.08 44.77
N ASP A 815 14.65 13.05 45.02
CA ASP A 815 14.07 13.26 46.34
C ASP A 815 13.17 12.09 46.71
N LYS A 816 13.25 11.63 47.95
CA LYS A 816 12.31 10.62 48.45
C LYS A 816 10.98 11.28 48.82
N ALA A 817 9.87 10.65 48.44
CA ALA A 817 8.54 11.00 48.89
C ALA A 817 8.23 10.24 50.20
N ASN A 818 7.68 10.96 51.18
CA ASN A 818 7.28 10.45 52.49
C ASN A 818 5.76 10.49 52.61
N ILE A 819 5.09 9.61 51.86
CA ILE A 819 3.63 9.55 51.79
C ILE A 819 3.17 8.31 52.55
N GLY A 820 2.48 8.52 53.67
CA GLY A 820 1.85 7.42 54.42
C GLY A 820 0.60 6.90 53.71
N ASN A 821 0.22 5.65 53.99
CA ASN A 821 -1.07 5.16 53.53
C ASN A 821 -2.20 5.77 54.37
N LEU A 822 -3.22 6.31 53.71
CA LEU A 822 -4.38 6.89 54.39
C LEU A 822 -5.32 5.83 54.99
N LYS A 823 -5.15 4.56 54.61
CA LYS A 823 -5.86 3.40 55.18
C LYS A 823 -4.98 2.67 56.19
N SER A 824 -5.55 2.40 57.36
CA SER A 824 -4.88 1.62 58.42
C SER A 824 -4.41 0.26 57.90
N GLY A 825 -3.12 -0.06 58.11
CA GLY A 825 -2.49 -1.31 57.65
C GLY A 825 -2.04 -1.34 56.20
N GLY A 826 -2.20 -0.25 55.43
CA GLY A 826 -1.67 -0.12 54.08
C GLY A 826 -0.22 0.38 54.03
N ASP A 827 0.48 0.08 52.95
CA ASP A 827 1.87 0.50 52.73
C ASP A 827 1.94 1.92 52.17
N GLY A 828 2.90 2.71 52.65
CA GLY A 828 3.21 4.02 52.09
C GLY A 828 3.92 3.94 50.74
N TYR A 829 4.30 5.11 50.21
CA TYR A 829 5.10 5.18 48.99
C TYR A 829 6.51 4.63 49.25
N ASP A 830 6.92 3.60 48.51
CA ASP A 830 8.14 2.84 48.79
C ASP A 830 9.39 3.37 48.05
N ASN A 831 9.23 4.45 47.27
CA ASN A 831 10.30 5.09 46.49
C ASN A 831 10.97 4.17 45.45
N PHE A 832 10.20 3.24 44.87
CA PHE A 832 10.67 2.34 43.82
C PHE A 832 11.37 3.05 42.65
N ASP A 833 10.96 4.27 42.32
CA ASP A 833 11.51 5.09 41.24
C ASP A 833 12.97 5.54 41.48
N THR A 834 13.41 5.54 42.74
CA THR A 834 14.81 5.86 43.12
C THR A 834 15.69 4.61 43.27
N ASP A 835 15.10 3.42 43.15
CA ASP A 835 15.78 2.14 43.26
C ASP A 835 16.05 1.57 41.86
N SER A 836 17.32 1.60 41.43
CA SER A 836 17.74 1.08 40.13
C SER A 836 17.48 -0.41 39.92
N SER A 837 17.19 -1.17 40.98
CA SER A 837 16.79 -2.58 40.88
C SER A 837 15.29 -2.76 40.62
N LYS A 838 14.49 -1.69 40.76
CA LYS A 838 13.03 -1.66 40.59
C LYS A 838 12.59 -0.75 39.43
N MET A 839 13.48 0.06 38.87
CA MET A 839 13.21 1.03 37.82
C MET A 839 14.11 0.79 36.61
N TYR A 840 13.57 0.92 35.40
CA TYR A 840 14.38 0.84 34.18
C TYR A 840 15.25 2.09 34.02
N GLY A 841 16.53 1.88 33.69
CA GLY A 841 17.55 2.94 33.72
C GLY A 841 17.64 3.82 32.48
N SER A 842 16.95 3.50 31.38
CA SER A 842 17.07 4.22 30.10
C SER A 842 15.69 4.55 29.53
N TYR A 843 15.36 5.84 29.46
CA TYR A 843 14.19 6.40 28.80
C TYR A 843 14.40 7.90 28.51
N ASN A 844 13.71 8.43 27.51
CA ASN A 844 13.82 9.84 27.13
C ASN A 844 12.85 10.70 27.94
N LEU A 845 13.36 11.38 28.96
CA LEU A 845 12.55 12.31 29.75
C LEU A 845 12.54 13.69 29.08
N GLN A 846 11.36 14.21 28.78
CA GLN A 846 11.16 15.50 28.10
C GLN A 846 10.62 16.53 29.08
N SER A 847 10.73 17.83 28.79
CA SER A 847 9.89 18.80 29.48
C SER A 847 8.41 18.52 29.21
N ALA A 848 7.51 18.82 30.16
CA ALA A 848 6.08 18.60 29.97
C ALA A 848 5.53 19.28 28.70
N ASP A 849 5.99 20.50 28.38
CA ASP A 849 5.58 21.21 27.14
C ASP A 849 6.01 20.45 25.88
N ALA A 850 7.24 19.92 25.85
CA ALA A 850 7.73 19.12 24.74
C ALA A 850 6.98 17.79 24.63
N ALA A 851 6.68 17.15 25.77
CA ALA A 851 5.86 15.95 25.82
C ALA A 851 4.46 16.18 25.23
N LYS A 852 3.77 17.26 25.62
CA LYS A 852 2.48 17.65 25.02
C LYS A 852 2.59 17.83 23.50
N ALA A 853 3.62 18.51 23.03
CA ALA A 853 3.82 18.73 21.59
C ALA A 853 4.03 17.40 20.85
N GLU A 854 4.85 16.50 21.39
CA GLU A 854 5.12 15.19 20.79
C GLU A 854 3.88 14.30 20.79
N VAL A 855 3.16 14.24 21.92
CA VAL A 855 1.93 13.44 22.04
C VAL A 855 0.90 13.87 21.01
N LYS A 856 0.67 15.18 20.85
CA LYS A 856 -0.26 15.68 19.82
C LYS A 856 0.16 15.34 18.39
N ALA A 857 1.46 15.17 18.14
CA ALA A 857 1.97 14.87 16.81
C ALA A 857 1.92 13.37 16.49
N TYR A 858 2.15 12.50 17.48
CA TYR A 858 2.48 11.09 17.25
C TYR A 858 1.63 10.06 18.01
N ALA A 859 0.84 10.46 19.00
CA ALA A 859 -0.05 9.51 19.67
C ALA A 859 -1.25 9.14 18.79
N GLY A 860 -1.75 7.92 18.96
CA GLY A 860 -2.82 7.35 18.15
C GLY A 860 -2.32 6.45 17.03
N ARG A 861 -3.26 5.88 16.27
CA ARG A 861 -2.92 5.17 15.03
C ARG A 861 -2.35 6.13 13.98
N MET A 862 -1.72 5.56 12.96
CA MET A 862 -1.37 6.27 11.74
C MET A 862 -2.57 7.08 11.23
N GLN A 863 -2.35 8.35 10.93
CA GLN A 863 -3.36 9.22 10.32
C GLN A 863 -3.12 9.33 8.82
N ASN A 864 -4.15 9.75 8.07
CA ASN A 864 -4.00 10.05 6.65
C ASN A 864 -3.31 11.40 6.43
N LYS A 865 -2.01 11.48 6.75
CA LYS A 865 -1.16 12.66 6.56
C LYS A 865 0.26 12.25 6.21
N SER A 866 1.09 13.15 5.67
CA SER A 866 2.49 12.80 5.44
C SER A 866 3.28 12.81 6.75
N TYR A 867 3.82 11.64 7.07
CA TYR A 867 4.83 11.47 8.09
C TYR A 867 6.19 11.24 7.43
N ASN A 868 7.23 11.86 7.99
CA ASN A 868 8.63 11.73 7.55
C ASN A 868 8.76 11.56 6.02
N SER A 869 8.35 12.62 5.32
CA SER A 869 8.06 12.55 3.88
C SER A 869 9.26 12.09 3.08
N GLY A 870 8.98 11.19 2.14
CA GLY A 870 9.99 10.65 1.25
C GLY A 870 10.25 11.54 0.04
N THR A 871 11.28 11.20 -0.71
CA THR A 871 11.77 11.93 -1.88
C THR A 871 11.60 11.06 -3.13
N VAL A 872 11.19 11.62 -4.26
CA VAL A 872 11.06 10.85 -5.52
C VAL A 872 12.32 11.02 -6.37
N SER A 873 12.72 9.94 -7.04
CA SER A 873 13.97 9.86 -7.83
C SER A 873 13.75 9.95 -9.34
N ASP A 874 12.77 10.73 -9.83
CA ASP A 874 12.40 10.86 -11.24
C ASP A 874 13.02 12.06 -11.99
N GLY A 875 14.03 12.72 -11.41
CA GLY A 875 14.76 13.81 -12.07
C GLY A 875 14.12 15.20 -11.95
N GLY A 876 13.09 15.37 -11.13
CA GLY A 876 12.54 16.68 -10.78
C GLY A 876 12.05 16.73 -9.34
N SER A 877 12.68 17.59 -8.53
CA SER A 877 12.30 18.00 -7.17
C SER A 877 12.21 16.90 -6.09
N GLN A 878 12.60 17.26 -4.86
CA GLN A 878 12.12 16.57 -3.66
C GLN A 878 10.58 16.51 -3.77
N LEU A 879 9.96 15.36 -3.48
CA LEU A 879 8.56 15.45 -3.06
C LEU A 879 8.59 16.21 -1.76
N GLU A 880 8.16 17.46 -1.83
CA GLU A 880 7.76 18.18 -0.64
C GLU A 880 6.79 17.27 0.11
N PRO A 881 6.87 17.21 1.45
CA PRO A 881 5.81 16.63 2.24
C PRO A 881 4.46 16.99 1.62
N VAL A 882 3.50 16.06 1.56
CA VAL A 882 2.12 16.54 1.65
C VAL A 882 2.04 17.07 3.06
N GLY A 883 2.52 18.30 3.24
CA GLY A 883 2.58 18.92 4.51
C GLY A 883 1.19 18.77 5.08
N GLU A 884 1.11 18.28 6.31
CA GLU A 884 0.44 19.19 7.23
C GLU A 884 1.05 20.55 6.94
N LYS A 885 0.28 21.36 6.22
CA LYS A 885 0.57 22.76 5.99
C LYS A 885 1.06 23.24 7.34
N GLN A 886 2.35 23.58 7.46
CA GLN A 886 2.74 24.34 8.62
C GLN A 886 1.85 25.57 8.52
N GLU A 887 0.92 25.69 9.46
CA GLU A 887 -0.06 26.75 9.42
C GLU A 887 0.74 28.06 9.37
N ILE A 888 0.78 28.71 8.21
CA ILE A 888 1.48 29.97 8.07
C ILE A 888 0.60 30.97 8.80
N LYS A 889 0.97 31.24 10.06
CA LYS A 889 0.26 32.13 10.96
C LYS A 889 1.23 33.01 11.73
N SER A 890 0.72 34.12 12.20
CA SER A 890 1.41 35.08 13.04
C SER A 890 0.41 35.75 13.97
N ASP A 891 0.84 36.75 14.73
CA ASP A 891 -0.09 37.56 15.52
C ASP A 891 -1.02 38.42 14.64
N LEU A 892 -0.69 38.57 13.35
CA LEU A 892 -1.48 39.31 12.36
C LEU A 892 -2.29 38.39 11.44
N ILE A 893 -1.81 37.16 11.19
CA ILE A 893 -2.41 36.18 10.29
C ILE A 893 -2.93 34.99 11.10
N ALA A 894 -4.25 34.79 11.15
CA ALA A 894 -4.86 33.65 11.84
C ALA A 894 -4.59 32.35 11.08
N SER A 895 -4.68 32.41 9.74
CA SER A 895 -4.32 31.31 8.85
C SER A 895 -3.99 31.85 7.46
N LEU A 896 -2.93 31.37 6.82
CA LEU A 896 -2.70 31.53 5.39
C LEU A 896 -2.77 30.16 4.71
N ASP A 897 -3.90 29.92 4.07
CA ASP A 897 -4.25 28.68 3.39
C ASP A 897 -3.82 28.76 1.91
N VAL A 898 -2.53 28.53 1.64
CA VAL A 898 -1.93 28.48 0.28
C VAL A 898 -2.58 27.40 -0.60
N LYS A 899 -3.41 27.81 -1.56
CA LYS A 899 -4.15 26.95 -2.49
C LYS A 899 -3.34 26.49 -3.70
N ASP A 900 -2.20 27.14 -3.96
CA ASP A 900 -1.28 26.74 -5.02
C ASP A 900 -0.67 25.36 -4.73
N THR A 901 -1.20 24.33 -5.37
CA THR A 901 -0.74 22.95 -5.20
C THR A 901 0.59 22.65 -5.89
N THR A 902 1.06 23.54 -6.77
CA THR A 902 2.23 23.30 -7.63
C THR A 902 3.47 24.03 -7.12
N TYR A 903 3.32 25.27 -6.67
CA TYR A 903 4.43 26.09 -6.18
C TYR A 903 4.24 26.56 -4.71
N GLY A 904 3.17 26.12 -4.04
CA GLY A 904 2.82 26.54 -2.69
C GLY A 904 3.84 26.22 -1.60
N SER A 905 4.73 25.23 -1.81
CA SER A 905 5.81 24.90 -0.86
C SER A 905 6.88 25.97 -0.74
N ALA A 906 7.01 26.83 -1.76
CA ALA A 906 7.90 27.99 -1.73
C ALA A 906 7.25 29.22 -1.05
N TRP A 907 6.01 29.11 -0.56
CA TRP A 907 5.39 30.18 0.21
C TRP A 907 5.85 30.13 1.66
N SER A 908 6.21 31.29 2.22
CA SER A 908 6.65 31.42 3.62
C SER A 908 6.35 32.80 4.18
N LEU A 909 6.60 33.01 5.48
CA LEU A 909 6.44 34.29 6.16
C LEU A 909 7.77 34.75 6.76
N ASP A 910 8.18 35.97 6.45
CA ASP A 910 9.32 36.65 7.09
C ASP A 910 8.85 37.87 7.87
N LYS A 911 9.24 37.97 9.15
CA LYS A 911 8.87 39.08 10.04
C LYS A 911 9.86 40.23 10.02
N ASN A 912 11.01 40.08 9.34
CA ASN A 912 12.12 41.03 9.39
C ASN A 912 12.59 41.46 7.99
N THR A 913 11.65 41.85 7.13
CA THR A 913 11.98 42.23 5.75
C THR A 913 12.70 43.57 5.66
N ALA A 914 13.79 43.59 4.89
CA ALA A 914 14.59 44.77 4.61
C ALA A 914 15.13 44.73 3.17
N ASN A 915 15.83 45.79 2.74
CA ASN A 915 16.60 45.73 1.50
C ASN A 915 17.64 44.60 1.57
N GLY A 916 17.70 43.77 0.54
CA GLY A 916 18.48 42.53 0.49
C GLY A 916 17.70 41.27 0.84
N SER A 917 16.49 41.38 1.42
CA SER A 917 15.62 40.23 1.69
C SER A 917 15.15 39.56 0.40
N LYS A 918 14.89 38.26 0.47
CA LYS A 918 14.40 37.45 -0.66
C LYS A 918 12.97 37.88 -1.03
N ALA A 919 12.70 38.08 -2.32
CA ALA A 919 11.39 38.51 -2.82
C ALA A 919 10.40 37.34 -3.04
N PHE A 920 10.93 36.17 -3.43
CA PHE A 920 10.16 34.97 -3.76
C PHE A 920 10.84 33.71 -3.22
N GLY A 921 10.09 32.70 -2.78
CA GLY A 921 10.70 31.51 -2.16
C GLY A 921 11.43 30.59 -3.13
N ASP A 922 11.08 30.63 -4.42
CA ASP A 922 11.60 29.78 -5.50
C ASP A 922 12.63 30.49 -6.41
N ARG A 923 13.06 31.72 -6.06
CA ARG A 923 14.06 32.51 -6.82
C ARG A 923 15.01 33.23 -5.89
N ASP A 924 16.27 33.39 -6.31
CA ASP A 924 17.26 34.19 -5.56
C ASP A 924 17.13 35.71 -5.81
N PHE A 925 15.93 36.17 -6.16
CA PHE A 925 15.61 37.57 -6.40
C PHE A 925 15.48 38.31 -5.07
N THR A 926 16.06 39.50 -4.98
CA THR A 926 16.08 40.27 -3.73
C THR A 926 15.36 41.60 -3.86
N ILE A 927 14.77 42.05 -2.76
CA ILE A 927 14.18 43.38 -2.61
C ILE A 927 15.31 44.40 -2.55
N THR A 928 15.41 45.29 -3.52
CA THR A 928 16.44 46.33 -3.56
C THR A 928 15.96 47.67 -3.03
N ALA A 929 14.66 47.93 -3.09
CA ALA A 929 14.05 49.14 -2.57
C ALA A 929 12.68 48.84 -1.92
N LEU A 930 12.67 48.72 -0.59
CA LEU A 930 11.48 48.57 0.24
C LEU A 930 10.89 49.97 0.57
N PRO A 931 9.66 50.30 0.12
CA PRO A 931 9.04 51.57 0.42
C PRO A 931 8.72 51.71 1.92
N GLY A 932 8.76 52.93 2.46
CA GLY A 932 8.61 53.21 3.89
C GLY A 932 7.29 52.69 4.49
N GLY A 933 6.20 52.64 3.70
CA GLY A 933 4.91 52.08 4.13
C GLY A 933 4.98 50.59 4.49
N LEU A 934 5.87 49.84 3.84
CA LEU A 934 6.10 48.40 4.07
C LEU A 934 7.20 48.13 5.10
N ALA A 935 7.86 49.15 5.65
CA ALA A 935 8.83 48.96 6.72
C ALA A 935 8.14 48.34 7.95
N GLY A 936 8.71 47.24 8.45
CA GLY A 936 8.16 46.47 9.57
C GLY A 936 6.92 45.63 9.25
N ALA A 937 6.57 45.45 7.97
CA ALA A 937 5.54 44.49 7.56
C ALA A 937 6.04 43.04 7.69
N GLU A 938 5.13 42.12 7.99
CA GLU A 938 5.39 40.70 7.78
C GLU A 938 5.24 40.41 6.28
N HIS A 939 6.29 39.88 5.66
CA HIS A 939 6.33 39.55 4.25
C HIS A 939 5.84 38.13 4.03
N ILE A 940 4.71 38.03 3.32
CA ILE A 940 4.26 36.78 2.71
C ILE A 940 5.09 36.57 1.45
N ILE A 941 6.18 35.82 1.61
CA ILE A 941 7.05 35.41 0.51
C ILE A 941 6.27 34.41 -0.34
N THR A 942 5.88 34.80 -1.54
CA THR A 942 5.19 33.95 -2.51
C THR A 942 6.18 33.17 -3.37
N ALA A 943 5.71 32.21 -4.18
CA ALA A 943 6.51 31.65 -5.26
C ALA A 943 6.38 32.51 -6.52
N CYS A 944 7.50 32.88 -7.14
CA CYS A 944 7.53 33.61 -8.41
C CYS A 944 6.83 32.82 -9.52
N ASP A 945 6.92 31.48 -9.51
CA ASP A 945 6.25 30.61 -10.48
C ASP A 945 4.78 30.32 -10.19
N SER A 946 4.21 30.76 -9.06
CA SER A 946 2.75 30.80 -8.88
C SER A 946 2.04 31.58 -9.99
N LYS A 947 2.77 32.44 -10.73
CA LYS A 947 2.31 33.06 -11.98
C LYS A 947 1.92 32.08 -13.10
N LYS A 948 2.22 30.79 -12.98
CA LYS A 948 1.88 29.75 -13.98
C LYS A 948 0.59 29.01 -13.63
N THR A 949 -0.02 29.31 -12.50
CA THR A 949 -1.22 28.63 -11.98
C THR A 949 -2.50 29.36 -12.44
N ASP A 950 -3.48 28.59 -12.89
CA ASP A 950 -4.81 29.05 -13.38
C ASP A 950 -5.89 28.94 -12.29
N ALA A 951 -5.54 29.29 -11.05
CA ALA A 951 -6.44 29.15 -9.91
C ALA A 951 -6.09 30.14 -8.79
N ASP A 952 -6.93 30.20 -7.77
CA ASP A 952 -6.63 30.91 -6.54
C ASP A 952 -5.36 30.36 -5.88
N LEU A 953 -4.50 31.26 -5.40
CA LEU A 953 -3.17 30.90 -4.91
C LEU A 953 -3.11 30.77 -3.39
N ALA A 954 -3.89 31.55 -2.63
CA ALA A 954 -4.01 31.41 -1.19
C ALA A 954 -5.30 32.05 -0.64
N VAL A 955 -5.72 31.63 0.56
CA VAL A 955 -6.74 32.34 1.36
C VAL A 955 -6.11 32.79 2.68
N LEU A 956 -6.02 34.10 2.88
CA LEU A 956 -5.49 34.73 4.08
C LEU A 956 -6.63 35.08 5.04
N THR A 957 -6.60 34.61 6.29
CA THR A 957 -7.54 35.02 7.36
C THR A 957 -6.80 35.87 8.38
N ALA A 958 -7.34 37.04 8.69
CA ALA A 958 -6.74 38.00 9.60
C ALA A 958 -6.92 37.57 11.07
N ALA A 959 -5.87 37.63 11.89
CA ALA A 959 -5.96 37.43 13.35
C ALA A 959 -6.34 38.72 14.11
N LYS A 960 -6.07 39.87 13.49
CA LYS A 960 -6.37 41.21 13.98
C LYS A 960 -6.88 42.06 12.82
N ASP A 961 -7.25 43.31 13.10
CA ASP A 961 -7.41 44.29 12.03
C ASP A 961 -6.05 44.54 11.37
N ILE A 962 -5.94 44.23 10.09
CA ILE A 962 -4.69 44.31 9.30
C ILE A 962 -4.91 45.04 7.99
N THR A 963 -3.83 45.58 7.43
CA THR A 963 -3.76 45.98 6.03
C THR A 963 -2.89 44.99 5.27
N VAL A 964 -3.43 44.42 4.20
CA VAL A 964 -2.74 43.49 3.30
C VAL A 964 -2.27 44.27 2.07
N TYR A 965 -0.98 44.18 1.77
CA TYR A 965 -0.35 44.80 0.62
C TYR A 965 0.04 43.72 -0.41
N VAL A 966 -0.22 43.97 -1.68
CA VAL A 966 0.20 43.12 -2.81
C VAL A 966 1.05 43.96 -3.74
N ALA A 967 2.30 43.55 -3.95
CA ALA A 967 3.22 44.16 -4.90
C ALA A 967 3.19 43.38 -6.22
N MET A 968 2.72 44.01 -7.29
CA MET A 968 2.54 43.43 -8.63
C MET A 968 3.55 44.01 -9.62
N ASP A 969 4.20 43.16 -10.42
CA ASP A 969 5.18 43.56 -11.45
C ASP A 969 4.53 44.54 -12.44
N GLN A 970 5.13 45.73 -12.66
CA GLN A 970 4.55 46.75 -13.56
C GLN A 970 4.47 46.32 -15.03
N ARG A 971 5.23 45.29 -15.44
CA ARG A 971 5.11 44.69 -16.77
C ARG A 971 3.79 43.93 -16.91
N ASN A 972 3.09 43.66 -15.81
CA ASN A 972 1.75 43.13 -15.80
C ASN A 972 0.73 44.22 -16.20
N VAL A 973 0.49 44.34 -17.51
CA VAL A 973 -0.38 45.39 -18.07
C VAL A 973 -1.88 45.11 -17.90
N THR A 974 -2.28 43.93 -17.41
CA THR A 974 -3.68 43.56 -17.17
C THR A 974 -3.85 43.06 -15.74
N LEU A 975 -4.34 43.92 -14.84
CA LEU A 975 -4.52 43.56 -13.44
C LEU A 975 -5.57 42.44 -13.29
N PRO A 976 -5.32 41.41 -12.47
CA PRO A 976 -6.30 40.38 -12.15
C PRO A 976 -7.57 40.96 -11.51
N ALA A 977 -8.73 40.38 -11.85
CA ALA A 977 -10.03 40.85 -11.35
C ALA A 977 -10.13 40.86 -9.82
N TRP A 978 -9.50 39.89 -9.13
CA TRP A 978 -9.48 39.81 -7.66
C TRP A 978 -8.75 40.98 -6.99
N LEU A 979 -7.83 41.64 -7.71
CA LEU A 979 -7.14 42.83 -7.21
C LEU A 979 -8.00 44.10 -7.34
N GLY A 980 -9.17 44.01 -7.98
CA GLY A 980 -10.07 45.14 -8.21
C GLY A 980 -10.67 45.76 -6.95
N SER A 981 -10.66 45.04 -5.82
CA SER A 981 -11.07 45.55 -4.51
C SER A 981 -9.94 46.26 -3.74
N PHE A 982 -8.70 46.20 -4.25
CA PHE A 982 -7.55 46.84 -3.60
C PHE A 982 -7.36 48.28 -4.08
N THR A 983 -6.83 49.12 -3.20
CA THR A 983 -6.45 50.50 -3.52
C THR A 983 -4.96 50.57 -3.87
N LYS A 984 -4.60 51.11 -5.03
CA LYS A 984 -3.19 51.35 -5.40
C LYS A 984 -2.60 52.43 -4.49
N THR A 985 -1.49 52.15 -3.79
CA THR A 985 -0.92 53.08 -2.79
C THR A 985 -0.06 54.17 -3.39
N GLY A 986 0.49 53.93 -4.58
CA GLY A 986 1.49 54.79 -5.23
C GLY A 986 2.94 54.46 -4.86
N ASP A 987 3.16 53.53 -3.92
CA ASP A 987 4.49 53.01 -3.60
C ASP A 987 5.00 52.06 -4.69
N ILE A 988 6.32 52.03 -4.85
CA ILE A 988 7.02 51.13 -5.77
C ILE A 988 8.01 50.28 -4.97
N LEU A 989 7.89 48.96 -5.09
CA LEU A 989 8.84 47.98 -4.57
C LEU A 989 9.84 47.59 -5.68
N GLY A 990 11.14 47.73 -5.41
CA GLY A 990 12.20 47.29 -6.32
C GLY A 990 12.60 45.83 -6.07
N ILE A 991 12.56 44.97 -7.09
CA ILE A 991 13.02 43.58 -7.01
C ILE A 991 14.00 43.28 -8.16
N THR A 992 15.11 42.59 -7.87
CA THR A 992 16.10 42.19 -8.88
C THR A 992 15.73 40.91 -9.62
N ASP A 993 16.00 40.87 -10.93
CA ASP A 993 16.15 39.63 -11.69
C ASP A 993 17.55 39.57 -12.35
N ALA A 994 17.80 38.54 -13.18
CA ALA A 994 19.07 38.37 -13.89
C ALA A 994 19.43 39.52 -14.84
N GLU A 995 18.46 40.39 -15.19
CA GLU A 995 18.60 41.51 -16.10
C GLU A 995 18.59 42.87 -15.36
N GLY A 996 18.54 42.86 -14.02
CA GLY A 996 18.56 44.05 -13.16
C GLY A 996 17.26 44.30 -12.40
N GLU A 997 17.15 45.46 -11.76
CA GLU A 997 15.98 45.85 -10.95
C GLU A 997 14.72 46.03 -11.80
N LYS A 998 13.57 45.57 -11.27
CA LYS A 998 12.23 45.71 -11.85
C LYS A 998 11.28 46.33 -10.82
N PRO A 999 10.45 47.31 -11.23
CA PRO A 999 9.50 47.98 -10.33
C PRO A 999 8.18 47.21 -10.18
N PHE A 1000 7.65 47.18 -8.96
CA PHE A 1000 6.36 46.59 -8.61
C PHE A 1000 5.45 47.63 -8.00
N ASP A 1001 4.23 47.76 -8.55
CA ASP A 1001 3.18 48.60 -7.99
C ASP A 1001 2.57 47.96 -6.74
N VAL A 1002 2.44 48.72 -5.66
CA VAL A 1002 1.85 48.22 -4.41
C VAL A 1002 0.35 48.59 -4.31
N TYR A 1003 -0.47 47.60 -3.97
CA TYR A 1003 -1.91 47.68 -3.77
C TYR A 1003 -2.27 47.26 -2.35
N ALA A 1004 -3.25 47.89 -1.71
CA ALA A 1004 -3.61 47.63 -0.31
C ALA A 1004 -5.11 47.39 -0.12
N ILE A 1005 -5.46 46.53 0.85
CA ILE A 1005 -6.83 46.32 1.33
C ILE A 1005 -6.81 46.08 2.84
N ASP A 1006 -7.83 46.58 3.55
CA ASP A 1006 -7.99 46.34 4.97
C ASP A 1006 -8.85 45.10 5.22
N LEU A 1007 -8.46 44.29 6.20
CA LEU A 1007 -9.25 43.17 6.72
C LEU A 1007 -9.45 43.35 8.22
N ALA A 1008 -10.68 43.22 8.68
CA ALA A 1008 -10.96 43.12 10.11
C ALA A 1008 -10.57 41.73 10.65
N ALA A 1009 -10.33 41.62 11.95
CA ALA A 1009 -10.04 40.34 12.61
C ALA A 1009 -11.10 39.28 12.24
N GLY A 1010 -10.64 38.11 11.78
CA GLY A 1010 -11.49 37.00 11.33
C GLY A 1010 -11.96 37.08 9.87
N GLN A 1011 -11.76 38.19 9.16
CA GLN A 1011 -12.08 38.27 7.72
C GLN A 1011 -11.03 37.53 6.89
N SER A 1012 -11.48 36.92 5.80
CA SER A 1012 -10.63 36.22 4.84
C SER A 1012 -10.52 36.95 3.50
N LEU A 1013 -9.35 36.85 2.87
CA LEU A 1013 -9.01 37.42 1.57
C LEU A 1013 -8.38 36.35 0.69
N THR A 1014 -8.94 36.14 -0.48
CA THR A 1014 -8.35 35.26 -1.48
C THR A 1014 -7.32 36.02 -2.30
N LEU A 1015 -6.10 35.50 -2.33
CA LEU A 1015 -5.03 35.93 -3.22
C LEU A 1015 -5.06 35.04 -4.47
N GLY A 1016 -5.48 35.60 -5.60
CA GLY A 1016 -5.63 34.88 -6.86
C GLY A 1016 -4.39 34.90 -7.76
N THR A 1017 -4.44 34.25 -8.93
CA THR A 1017 -3.36 34.27 -9.93
C THR A 1017 -3.00 35.69 -10.40
N ASN A 1018 -1.78 35.89 -10.91
CA ASN A 1018 -1.37 37.15 -11.54
C ASN A 1018 -1.89 37.29 -13.00
N GLY A 1019 -2.75 36.37 -13.45
CA GLY A 1019 -3.29 36.35 -14.82
C GLY A 1019 -2.49 35.51 -15.81
N MET A 1020 -1.64 34.59 -15.31
CA MET A 1020 -0.88 33.64 -16.12
C MET A 1020 0.12 34.22 -17.13
N MET A 1021 0.61 35.44 -16.90
CA MET A 1021 1.56 36.06 -17.82
C MET A 1021 2.99 35.57 -17.57
N GLY A 1022 3.49 34.74 -18.48
CA GLY A 1022 4.78 34.06 -18.33
C GLY A 1022 6.04 34.93 -18.49
N ASN A 1023 5.91 36.14 -19.01
CA ASN A 1023 7.03 37.08 -19.26
C ASN A 1023 7.24 38.11 -18.14
N VAL A 1024 6.52 38.00 -17.03
CA VAL A 1024 6.64 38.88 -15.85
C VAL A 1024 6.98 38.05 -14.61
N MET A 1025 7.34 38.70 -13.51
CA MET A 1025 7.47 38.04 -12.21
C MET A 1025 6.09 37.83 -11.55
N GLY A 1026 5.97 36.84 -10.67
CA GLY A 1026 4.80 36.70 -9.79
C GLY A 1026 4.67 37.89 -8.85
N TYR A 1027 3.51 38.11 -8.22
CA TYR A 1027 3.39 39.14 -7.17
C TYR A 1027 3.91 38.62 -5.84
N THR A 1028 4.27 39.51 -4.92
CA THR A 1028 4.59 39.19 -3.51
C THR A 1028 3.71 40.03 -2.57
N ALA A 1029 3.49 39.60 -1.33
CA ALA A 1029 2.51 40.24 -0.45
C ALA A 1029 3.05 40.53 0.95
N PHE A 1030 2.48 41.51 1.64
CA PHE A 1030 2.91 41.93 2.97
C PHE A 1030 1.68 42.20 3.85
N VAL A 1031 1.81 42.04 5.16
CA VAL A 1031 0.75 42.39 6.11
C VAL A 1031 1.30 43.26 7.25
N LYS A 1032 0.49 44.24 7.67
CA LYS A 1032 0.75 45.05 8.87
C LYS A 1032 -0.51 45.14 9.71
N GLU A 1033 -0.34 45.26 11.02
CA GLU A 1033 -1.44 45.66 11.90
C GLU A 1033 -1.97 47.01 11.39
N LYS A 1034 -3.30 47.09 11.24
CA LYS A 1034 -3.93 48.32 10.77
C LYS A 1034 -3.71 49.39 11.83
N GLU A 1035 -3.00 50.45 11.46
CA GLU A 1035 -2.81 51.57 12.37
C GLU A 1035 -4.19 52.17 12.70
N ILE A 1036 -4.54 52.20 13.99
CA ILE A 1036 -5.75 52.88 14.45
C ILE A 1036 -5.54 54.37 14.17
N VAL A 1037 -6.17 54.86 13.10
CA VAL A 1037 -6.25 56.30 12.82
C VAL A 1037 -7.08 56.93 13.93
N THR A 1038 -6.39 57.30 15.00
CA THR A 1038 -6.94 58.12 16.06
C THR A 1038 -7.08 59.52 15.46
N THR A 1039 -8.30 59.87 15.05
CA THR A 1039 -8.61 61.22 14.61
C THR A 1039 -8.58 62.13 15.84
N THR A 1040 -7.42 62.73 16.10
CA THR A 1040 -7.21 63.72 17.16
C THR A 1040 -8.01 64.99 16.83
N THR A 1041 -9.09 65.25 17.55
CA THR A 1041 -9.64 66.61 17.66
C THR A 1041 -8.75 67.39 18.63
N THR A 1042 -8.11 68.45 18.15
CA THR A 1042 -7.22 69.29 18.94
C THR A 1042 -8.00 70.10 19.99
N THR A 1043 -7.62 70.02 21.26
CA THR A 1043 -7.71 71.17 22.17
C THR A 1043 -6.49 71.16 23.10
N THR A 1044 -5.67 72.19 22.96
CA THR A 1044 -4.40 72.43 23.66
C THR A 1044 -4.62 72.73 25.14
N THR A 1045 -3.83 72.15 26.06
CA THR A 1045 -2.76 72.84 26.84
C THR A 1045 -2.27 71.95 28.01
N THR A 1046 -0.95 71.70 28.01
CA THR A 1046 0.05 71.49 29.09
C THR A 1046 -0.49 71.43 30.55
N THR A 1047 -0.10 70.52 31.45
CA THR A 1047 1.27 70.19 31.92
C THR A 1047 1.27 68.97 32.86
N THR A 1048 2.44 68.33 32.97
CA THR A 1048 2.97 67.18 33.72
C THR A 1048 2.34 66.68 35.06
N THR A 1049 2.30 65.34 35.15
CA THR A 1049 2.68 64.43 36.28
C THR A 1049 1.69 63.95 37.37
N THR A 1050 1.58 62.61 37.41
CA THR A 1050 1.60 61.67 38.58
C THR A 1050 0.28 61.00 39.04
N ALA A 1051 0.29 59.66 38.88
CA ALA A 1051 -0.24 58.56 39.70
C ALA A 1051 -1.73 58.47 40.14
N ALA A 1052 -2.26 57.28 39.81
CA ALA A 1052 -3.04 56.35 40.62
C ALA A 1052 -4.58 56.50 40.80
N THR A 1053 -5.22 55.34 40.58
CA THR A 1053 -6.34 54.69 41.32
C THR A 1053 -7.83 54.91 40.95
N THR A 1054 -8.42 53.79 40.47
CA THR A 1054 -9.68 53.08 40.85
C THR A 1054 -11.12 53.56 40.54
N THR A 1055 -11.88 52.60 39.96
CA THR A 1055 -13.33 52.24 40.10
C THR A 1055 -14.41 53.24 39.65
N THR A 1056 -15.60 52.88 39.12
CA THR A 1056 -16.45 51.67 39.15
C THR A 1056 -17.50 51.73 38.02
N VAL A 1057 -18.16 50.60 37.75
CA VAL A 1057 -19.19 50.32 36.72
C VAL A 1057 -20.63 50.69 37.16
N ALA A 1058 -21.54 51.00 36.21
CA ALA A 1058 -23.00 50.72 36.32
C ALA A 1058 -23.73 50.72 34.95
N THR A 1059 -24.81 49.94 34.88
CA THR A 1059 -25.61 49.41 33.75
C THR A 1059 -26.92 50.18 33.45
N THR A 1060 -27.57 49.97 32.28
CA THR A 1060 -29.05 49.88 32.03
C THR A 1060 -29.44 49.70 30.53
N GLU A 1061 -30.51 48.93 30.26
CA GLU A 1061 -31.22 48.57 28.98
C GLU A 1061 -32.63 49.29 28.91
N PRO A 1062 -33.61 49.09 27.96
CA PRO A 1062 -33.65 48.99 26.46
C PRO A 1062 -34.85 49.72 25.71
N ASP A 1063 -34.82 49.74 24.34
CA ASP A 1063 -35.88 49.77 23.24
C ASP A 1063 -36.78 51.02 22.88
N PRO A 1064 -37.52 51.20 21.72
CA PRO A 1064 -37.79 50.37 20.48
C PRO A 1064 -38.00 51.05 19.06
N TYR A 1065 -37.99 50.25 17.95
CA TYR A 1065 -39.00 50.17 16.82
C TYR A 1065 -38.45 49.50 15.50
N ILE A 1066 -39.14 48.47 14.95
CA ILE A 1066 -38.90 47.83 13.61
C ILE A 1066 -40.25 47.60 12.86
N PRO A 1067 -40.36 47.79 11.52
CA PRO A 1067 -41.61 47.61 10.74
C PRO A 1067 -41.87 46.17 10.23
N VAL A 1068 -43.15 45.84 9.95
CA VAL A 1068 -43.67 44.51 9.51
C VAL A 1068 -43.74 44.38 7.98
N LEU A 1069 -43.33 43.24 7.40
CA LEU A 1069 -43.34 42.91 5.95
C LEU A 1069 -44.52 42.01 5.54
N THR A 1070 -45.07 42.13 4.32
CA THR A 1070 -46.21 41.32 3.79
C THR A 1070 -45.89 40.64 2.44
N PRO A 1071 -46.36 39.38 2.18
CA PRO A 1071 -46.12 38.65 0.93
C PRO A 1071 -46.77 39.32 -0.31
N THR A 1072 -46.17 39.16 -1.49
CA THR A 1072 -46.59 39.83 -2.74
C THR A 1072 -47.29 38.89 -3.73
N LEU A 1073 -46.72 37.71 -4.03
CA LEU A 1073 -47.29 36.73 -4.97
C LEU A 1073 -46.87 35.30 -4.55
N ALA A 1074 -47.84 34.42 -4.32
CA ALA A 1074 -47.56 33.07 -3.84
C ALA A 1074 -46.82 32.22 -4.89
N GLY A 1075 -45.68 31.67 -4.48
CA GLY A 1075 -44.77 30.86 -5.31
C GLY A 1075 -43.65 31.64 -5.99
N ASP A 1076 -43.73 32.97 -6.04
CA ASP A 1076 -42.72 33.85 -6.67
C ASP A 1076 -41.60 34.15 -5.67
N THR A 1077 -40.67 33.19 -5.58
CA THR A 1077 -39.58 33.16 -4.60
C THR A 1077 -38.50 34.17 -4.93
N ASN A 1078 -38.20 34.37 -6.21
CA ASN A 1078 -37.18 35.32 -6.64
C ASN A 1078 -37.72 36.77 -6.78
N CYS A 1079 -39.04 36.96 -6.62
CA CYS A 1079 -39.76 38.24 -6.67
C CYS A 1079 -39.73 38.92 -8.05
N ASP A 1080 -39.71 38.16 -9.15
CA ASP A 1080 -39.68 38.69 -10.51
C ASP A 1080 -41.09 38.93 -11.11
N GLY A 1081 -42.14 38.58 -10.37
CA GLY A 1081 -43.54 38.72 -10.75
C GLY A 1081 -44.12 37.53 -11.51
N LYS A 1082 -43.37 36.41 -11.61
CA LYS A 1082 -43.82 35.16 -12.23
C LYS A 1082 -43.60 34.00 -11.27
N VAL A 1083 -44.31 32.90 -11.54
CA VAL A 1083 -44.11 31.63 -10.82
C VAL A 1083 -43.63 30.63 -11.85
N ASP A 1084 -42.34 30.32 -11.82
CA ASP A 1084 -41.73 29.34 -12.72
C ASP A 1084 -40.67 28.48 -12.02
N ILE A 1085 -39.93 27.68 -12.80
CA ILE A 1085 -39.03 26.68 -12.24
C ILE A 1085 -37.85 27.32 -11.50
N SER A 1086 -37.51 28.57 -11.82
CA SER A 1086 -36.44 29.30 -11.16
C SER A 1086 -36.76 29.59 -9.69
N ASP A 1087 -38.04 29.73 -9.34
CA ASP A 1087 -38.49 29.91 -7.96
C ASP A 1087 -38.25 28.64 -7.12
N ALA A 1088 -38.66 27.49 -7.65
CA ALA A 1088 -38.42 26.20 -7.00
C ALA A 1088 -36.91 25.91 -6.85
N VAL A 1089 -36.10 26.28 -7.85
CA VAL A 1089 -34.64 26.13 -7.80
C VAL A 1089 -34.03 27.04 -6.74
N LEU A 1090 -34.47 28.29 -6.62
CA LEU A 1090 -33.96 29.21 -5.62
C LEU A 1090 -34.28 28.74 -4.19
N ILE A 1091 -35.47 28.17 -3.95
CA ILE A 1091 -35.80 27.52 -2.65
C ILE A 1091 -34.77 26.43 -2.33
N MET A 1092 -34.51 25.52 -3.28
CA MET A 1092 -33.58 24.40 -3.06
C MET A 1092 -32.13 24.89 -2.86
N GLN A 1093 -31.71 25.93 -3.58
CA GLN A 1093 -30.39 26.55 -3.44
C GLN A 1093 -30.23 27.27 -2.09
N ALA A 1094 -31.26 28.00 -1.64
CA ALA A 1094 -31.27 28.70 -0.36
C ALA A 1094 -31.23 27.72 0.82
N LEU A 1095 -31.96 26.60 0.75
CA LEU A 1095 -31.94 25.57 1.80
C LEU A 1095 -30.63 24.78 1.83
N SER A 1096 -30.00 24.56 0.68
CA SER A 1096 -28.76 23.78 0.57
C SER A 1096 -27.50 24.61 0.82
N ASN A 1097 -27.54 25.92 0.55
CA ASN A 1097 -26.43 26.84 0.75
C ASN A 1097 -26.92 28.23 1.23
N PRO A 1098 -27.40 28.33 2.47
CA PRO A 1098 -28.05 29.55 2.99
C PRO A 1098 -27.10 30.74 3.14
N SER A 1099 -25.79 30.53 3.32
CA SER A 1099 -24.81 31.63 3.38
C SER A 1099 -24.58 32.30 2.02
N LYS A 1100 -24.90 31.63 0.92
CA LYS A 1100 -24.84 32.19 -0.42
C LYS A 1100 -26.21 32.63 -0.94
N PHE A 1101 -27.25 31.82 -0.79
CA PHE A 1101 -28.57 32.05 -1.41
C PHE A 1101 -29.72 32.24 -0.41
N GLY A 1102 -29.48 32.13 0.90
CA GLY A 1102 -30.48 32.40 1.94
C GLY A 1102 -30.77 33.89 2.11
N GLU A 1103 -31.61 34.26 3.09
CA GLU A 1103 -32.11 35.64 3.23
C GLU A 1103 -31.02 36.70 3.40
N SER A 1104 -29.89 36.32 3.99
CA SER A 1104 -28.70 37.14 4.19
C SER A 1104 -27.53 36.71 3.28
N GLY A 1105 -27.85 36.05 2.17
CA GLY A 1105 -26.90 35.42 1.28
C GLY A 1105 -25.99 36.41 0.56
N THR A 1106 -24.77 35.96 0.23
CA THR A 1106 -23.79 36.80 -0.47
C THR A 1106 -24.02 36.91 -1.98
N ASP A 1107 -24.85 36.05 -2.57
CA ASP A 1107 -25.18 36.09 -4.00
C ASP A 1107 -26.22 37.17 -4.31
N SER A 1108 -26.05 37.95 -5.37
CA SER A 1108 -26.99 39.02 -5.73
C SER A 1108 -28.42 38.55 -6.02
N SER A 1109 -28.62 37.25 -6.26
CA SER A 1109 -29.92 36.60 -6.49
C SER A 1109 -30.43 35.80 -5.30
N HIS A 1110 -29.86 36.01 -4.11
CA HIS A 1110 -30.29 35.34 -2.89
C HIS A 1110 -31.77 35.61 -2.59
N ILE A 1111 -32.44 34.66 -1.91
CA ILE A 1111 -33.84 34.81 -1.52
C ILE A 1111 -34.00 36.06 -0.65
N THR A 1112 -35.01 36.90 -0.91
CA THR A 1112 -35.26 38.10 -0.09
C THR A 1112 -36.21 37.78 1.05
N ALA A 1113 -36.35 38.68 2.03
CA ALA A 1113 -37.32 38.53 3.12
C ALA A 1113 -38.76 38.34 2.59
N ILE A 1114 -39.12 39.05 1.52
CA ILE A 1114 -40.43 38.92 0.84
C ILE A 1114 -40.48 37.62 0.02
N GLY A 1115 -39.40 37.29 -0.69
CA GLY A 1115 -39.29 36.05 -1.46
C GLY A 1115 -39.45 34.79 -0.60
N LYS A 1116 -38.95 34.84 0.63
CA LYS A 1116 -39.13 33.77 1.62
C LYS A 1116 -40.59 33.65 2.09
N LEU A 1117 -41.32 34.76 2.20
CA LEU A 1117 -42.76 34.72 2.51
C LEU A 1117 -43.59 34.23 1.32
N ASN A 1118 -43.19 34.55 0.10
CA ASN A 1118 -43.84 34.05 -1.13
C ASN A 1118 -43.54 32.57 -1.39
N ALA A 1119 -42.38 32.08 -0.92
CA ALA A 1119 -41.95 30.70 -1.11
C ALA A 1119 -42.71 29.70 -0.23
N ASP A 1120 -43.32 30.12 0.88
CA ASP A 1120 -44.07 29.25 1.80
C ASP A 1120 -45.52 29.06 1.30
N VAL A 1121 -45.71 28.03 0.48
CA VAL A 1121 -46.95 27.73 -0.25
C VAL A 1121 -47.53 26.35 0.07
N GLU A 1122 -46.86 25.57 0.93
CA GLU A 1122 -47.23 24.22 1.33
C GLU A 1122 -47.20 24.08 2.88
N GLY A 1123 -48.00 23.19 3.46
CA GLY A 1123 -47.79 22.78 4.86
C GLY A 1123 -48.29 23.70 5.99
N ASP A 1124 -49.35 24.50 5.79
CA ASP A 1124 -49.96 25.35 6.85
C ASP A 1124 -49.03 26.43 7.46
N GLY A 1125 -48.05 26.92 6.69
CA GLY A 1125 -47.14 28.00 7.11
C GLY A 1125 -46.01 27.51 8.01
N ASN A 1126 -45.46 26.34 7.68
CA ASN A 1126 -44.36 25.70 8.41
C ASN A 1126 -42.98 26.31 8.08
N GLY A 1127 -42.93 27.39 7.30
CA GLY A 1127 -41.72 28.00 6.78
C GLY A 1127 -41.23 27.31 5.50
N VAL A 1128 -40.31 27.95 4.78
CA VAL A 1128 -39.83 27.45 3.49
C VAL A 1128 -39.12 26.09 3.62
N THR A 1129 -39.64 25.07 2.95
CA THR A 1129 -39.10 23.72 2.85
C THR A 1129 -38.93 23.26 1.39
N ASN A 1130 -38.36 22.07 1.18
CA ASN A 1130 -38.32 21.47 -0.16
C ASN A 1130 -39.71 21.06 -0.69
N MET A 1131 -40.72 20.94 0.18
CA MET A 1131 -42.07 20.60 -0.23
C MET A 1131 -42.75 21.78 -0.94
N ASP A 1132 -42.40 23.01 -0.57
CA ASP A 1132 -42.85 24.21 -1.26
C ASP A 1132 -42.32 24.30 -2.69
N ALA A 1133 -41.04 23.97 -2.89
CA ALA A 1133 -40.44 23.87 -4.22
C ALA A 1133 -41.13 22.81 -5.10
N LEU A 1134 -41.63 21.73 -4.49
CA LEU A 1134 -42.40 20.70 -5.19
C LEU A 1134 -43.82 21.18 -5.52
N GLU A 1135 -44.46 21.93 -4.63
CA GLU A 1135 -45.82 22.44 -4.85
C GLU A 1135 -45.86 23.48 -5.99
N ILE A 1136 -44.83 24.34 -6.08
CA ILE A 1136 -44.62 25.25 -7.23
C ILE A 1136 -44.51 24.45 -8.54
N GLN A 1137 -43.74 23.36 -8.55
CA GLN A 1137 -43.60 22.51 -9.74
C GLN A 1137 -44.92 21.81 -10.14
N LYS A 1138 -45.74 21.38 -9.17
CA LYS A 1138 -47.06 20.81 -9.46
C LYS A 1138 -48.01 21.84 -10.05
N TYR A 1139 -47.99 23.08 -9.54
CA TYR A 1139 -48.77 24.19 -10.09
C TYR A 1139 -48.38 24.48 -11.56
N MET A 1140 -47.08 24.49 -11.87
CA MET A 1140 -46.60 24.65 -13.25
C MET A 1140 -47.02 23.52 -14.20
N LEU A 1141 -47.27 22.32 -13.67
CA LEU A 1141 -47.74 21.16 -14.44
C LEU A 1141 -49.27 21.06 -14.50
N GLU A 1142 -49.99 22.09 -14.02
CA GLU A 1142 -51.46 22.13 -13.94
C GLU A 1142 -52.06 20.96 -13.10
N LEU A 1143 -51.26 20.39 -12.20
CA LEU A 1143 -51.71 19.36 -11.26
C LEU A 1143 -52.37 19.96 -10.01
N VAL A 1144 -52.16 21.26 -9.79
CA VAL A 1144 -52.77 22.08 -8.74
C VAL A 1144 -53.21 23.40 -9.37
N ASP A 1145 -54.46 23.80 -9.12
CA ASP A 1145 -55.09 24.92 -9.84
C ASP A 1145 -54.64 26.32 -9.36
N LYS A 1146 -54.07 26.42 -8.15
CA LYS A 1146 -53.57 27.68 -7.56
C LYS A 1146 -52.61 27.43 -6.38
N LEU A 1147 -51.66 28.34 -6.19
CA LEU A 1147 -50.85 28.44 -4.96
C LEU A 1147 -51.48 29.43 -3.98
N ALA A 1148 -51.29 29.23 -2.67
CA ALA A 1148 -51.73 30.15 -1.63
C ALA A 1148 -50.58 30.42 -0.66
N ASN A 1149 -50.32 31.69 -0.35
CA ASN A 1149 -49.40 32.05 0.73
C ASN A 1149 -49.99 31.61 2.05
N VAL A 1150 -49.28 30.77 2.79
CA VAL A 1150 -49.83 30.14 4.01
C VAL A 1150 -49.46 30.90 5.29
N VAL A 1151 -48.70 31.99 5.15
CA VAL A 1151 -48.25 32.85 6.26
C VAL A 1151 -49.44 33.50 6.98
N LYS A 1152 -49.63 33.18 8.27
CA LYS A 1152 -50.58 33.84 9.20
C LYS A 1152 -49.91 34.89 10.07
#